data_AF-A0QRY7-F1
#
_entry.id   AF-A0QRY7-F1
#
_cell.length_a   1.000
_cell.length_b   1.000
_cell.length_c   1.000
_cell.angle_alpha   90.00
_cell.angle_beta   90.00
_cell.angle_gamma   90.00
#
_symmetry.space_group_name_H-M   'P 1'
#
loop_
_entity.id
_entity.type
_entity.pdbx_description
1 polymer ?
#
loop_
_entity_poly.entity_id
_entity_poly.type
_entity_poly.pdbx_seq_one_letter_code
_entity_poly.pdbx_strand_id
1 'polypeptide(L)'
;MATVTDAVARILAEQGPLHTDEIERLLQASGEPVPEPVVDELSMPVGMLVDDRWVWLPTVLDGRVFTHRLSAHEVAHDMLDAAVDLDPVSDLFHLDEYLRLADGSPVSFAVADYDDELLEDRGIPLELAGESGVVLLAPGTLAALKAAEGDLVGLRLTDQGLALETIETVVDADIGNRLAEVLPGDEPTFVDAAALTLCAEDPTVFVEATAPLSEVIREAGLAYSDGFIAPAGFDFGRWRFETACHRSADTHGLDPDDAVALQTLIMALEQLTVDADSLPLLRRAGAALENPVVADALVEETVDAGRGSPESLSRLTEALEAQVPRPARAAVRWLRATALERAGDIAAAERELLAAETMDTEWPLTLVDLAHIASDRGDAERALALLRRAGFPPDHPNVQFLQRYLVAPRPDLGRNEPCWCGSGRKYKKCHLGNEQLSLEERAAWLYSKAAQHVSETHWHGMLLELALERSRYADDLHDAIAEAMSDPLVMDALLHEGDAFADFLRVRGPLLPDDERALAEQWLLVDRSVFEVQAVRPGETVTVRDVRTGDRHEVRERLASREVKPGELLCARVLPTGSIMQFFGGIERVSLGERDELIELLDSRPDEVTLVAALTRRFAPPTLTNTEGDLLMVCEAAVRFADPAALDAVYVRADDDPPHWFEHVPGKPQIRASLKLDGDTLRVETNSEERMDRVLAELGRLDPAMTVLEESRRPISEVTPPSRELLEPDDPEMIAAMEEFMRDYETRWLDESIPALNGLTPRQAADDPTRRGDLIKLLDSFPATERGMNADRLRAALGLD
;
A
#
# COMPACT_ATOMS: atom_id res chain seq x y z
N MET A 1 11.49 10.88 11.11
CA MET A 1 12.26 9.71 10.62
C MET A 1 13.65 10.12 10.11
N ALA A 2 13.79 11.13 9.24
CA ALA A 2 15.09 11.59 8.71
C ALA A 2 16.23 11.74 9.75
N THR A 3 15.99 12.37 10.91
CA THR A 3 17.02 12.55 11.96
C THR A 3 17.45 11.26 12.65
N VAL A 4 16.63 10.22 12.61
CA VAL A 4 16.91 8.92 13.24
C VAL A 4 17.68 8.01 12.27
N THR A 5 17.30 8.03 10.99
CA THR A 5 18.02 7.38 9.88
C THR A 5 19.49 7.86 9.82
N ASP A 6 19.71 9.17 9.96
CA ASP A 6 21.06 9.77 10.01
C ASP A 6 21.90 9.27 11.20
N ALA A 7 21.26 8.98 12.35
CA ALA A 7 21.96 8.52 13.54
C ALA A 7 22.45 7.08 13.39
N VAL A 8 21.63 6.20 12.82
CA VAL A 8 22.00 4.80 12.53
C VAL A 8 23.10 4.76 11.46
N ALA A 9 22.97 5.54 10.38
CA ALA A 9 23.99 5.66 9.34
C ALA A 9 25.34 6.08 9.92
N ARG A 10 25.35 7.13 10.77
CA ARG A 10 26.55 7.60 11.45
C ARG A 10 27.16 6.54 12.37
N ILE A 11 26.34 5.81 13.14
CA ILE A 11 26.82 4.75 14.03
C ILE A 11 27.52 3.65 13.22
N LEU A 12 26.91 3.15 12.16
CA LEU A 12 27.47 2.08 11.33
C LEU A 12 28.71 2.54 10.56
N ALA A 13 28.70 3.78 10.04
CA ALA A 13 29.86 4.35 9.36
C ALA A 13 31.07 4.57 10.30
N GLU A 14 30.84 4.95 11.56
CA GLU A 14 31.91 5.23 12.53
C GLU A 14 32.41 3.97 13.27
N GLN A 15 31.50 3.07 13.65
CA GLN A 15 31.82 1.91 14.49
C GLN A 15 32.08 0.63 13.68
N GLY A 16 31.67 0.60 12.41
CA GLY A 16 31.75 -0.59 11.56
C GLY A 16 30.59 -1.57 11.82
N PRO A 17 30.78 -2.86 11.53
CA PRO A 17 29.70 -3.85 11.60
C PRO A 17 29.18 -4.07 13.02
N LEU A 18 27.85 -3.98 13.22
CA LEU A 18 27.20 -4.10 14.54
C LEU A 18 25.90 -4.91 14.47
N HIS A 19 25.58 -5.64 15.53
CA HIS A 19 24.25 -6.25 15.66
C HIS A 19 23.17 -5.23 16.00
N THR A 20 21.90 -5.55 15.71
CA THR A 20 20.73 -4.71 16.03
C THR A 20 20.72 -4.24 17.49
N ASP A 21 20.95 -5.14 18.45
CA ASP A 21 21.00 -4.84 19.90
C ASP A 21 22.14 -3.88 20.29
N GLU A 22 23.22 -3.82 19.50
CA GLU A 22 24.33 -2.89 19.72
C GLU A 22 24.00 -1.50 19.20
N ILE A 23 23.39 -1.42 18.02
CA ILE A 23 22.91 -0.16 17.42
C ILE A 23 21.88 0.47 18.37
N GLU A 24 20.90 -0.29 18.84
CA GLU A 24 19.90 0.17 19.79
C GLU A 24 20.55 0.75 21.06
N ARG A 25 21.52 0.03 21.66
CA ARG A 25 22.23 0.51 22.84
C ARG A 25 23.01 1.80 22.59
N LEU A 26 23.60 1.97 21.41
CA LEU A 26 24.35 3.18 21.05
C LEU A 26 23.40 4.37 20.82
N LEU A 27 22.26 4.16 20.17
CA LEU A 27 21.21 5.17 20.04
C LEU A 27 20.73 5.63 21.43
N GLN A 28 20.36 4.68 22.30
CA GLN A 28 19.94 4.98 23.68
C GLN A 28 21.02 5.72 24.48
N ALA A 29 22.29 5.33 24.34
CA ALA A 29 23.40 5.97 25.05
C ALA A 29 23.69 7.41 24.56
N SER A 30 23.41 7.68 23.28
CA SER A 30 23.55 9.01 22.67
C SER A 30 22.34 9.92 22.89
N GLY A 31 21.24 9.38 23.42
CA GLY A 31 19.99 10.10 23.65
C GLY A 31 19.13 10.26 22.39
N GLU A 32 19.48 9.55 21.31
CA GLU A 32 18.71 9.51 20.08
C GLU A 32 17.49 8.58 20.22
N PRO A 33 16.39 8.83 19.50
CA PRO A 33 15.26 7.91 19.43
C PRO A 33 15.70 6.57 18.82
N VAL A 34 15.10 5.47 19.29
CA VAL A 34 15.27 4.14 18.67
C VAL A 34 14.12 3.95 17.68
N PRO A 35 14.38 3.78 16.37
CA PRO A 35 13.33 3.49 15.40
C PRO A 35 12.89 2.02 15.50
N GLU A 36 11.69 1.73 15.01
CA GLU A 36 11.19 0.36 14.85
C GLU A 36 10.72 0.21 13.38
N PRO A 37 11.42 -0.60 12.55
CA PRO A 37 12.60 -1.38 12.89
C PRO A 37 13.85 -0.50 13.17
N VAL A 38 14.83 -1.05 13.89
CA VAL A 38 16.07 -0.32 14.26
C VAL A 38 16.92 0.02 13.03
N VAL A 39 16.90 -0.86 12.03
CA VAL A 39 17.53 -0.72 10.72
C VAL A 39 16.44 -0.93 9.68
N ASP A 40 16.37 -0.04 8.69
CA ASP A 40 15.42 -0.10 7.59
C ASP A 40 16.19 -0.19 6.26
N GLU A 41 16.30 -1.40 5.72
CA GLU A 41 17.04 -1.71 4.50
C GLU A 41 16.44 -1.05 3.26
N LEU A 42 15.15 -0.70 3.28
CA LEU A 42 14.48 -0.08 2.13
C LEU A 42 14.79 1.41 2.00
N SER A 43 15.15 2.06 3.10
CA SER A 43 15.41 3.51 3.13
C SER A 43 16.86 3.87 3.43
N MET A 44 17.74 2.89 3.59
CA MET A 44 19.14 3.08 3.97
C MET A 44 20.07 2.18 3.15
N PRO A 45 21.27 2.65 2.73
CA PRO A 45 22.27 1.81 2.08
C PRO A 45 23.02 0.98 3.13
N VAL A 46 22.32 0.00 3.69
CA VAL A 46 22.84 -0.95 4.67
C VAL A 46 22.81 -2.36 4.10
N GLY A 47 23.71 -3.22 4.56
CA GLY A 47 23.72 -4.64 4.20
C GLY A 47 23.95 -5.51 5.42
N MET A 48 23.52 -6.77 5.35
CA MET A 48 23.68 -7.73 6.44
C MET A 48 24.84 -8.68 6.16
N LEU A 49 25.66 -8.94 7.16
CA LEU A 49 26.74 -9.93 7.10
C LEU A 49 26.21 -11.33 7.45
N VAL A 50 27.01 -12.37 7.17
CA VAL A 50 26.69 -13.77 7.51
C VAL A 50 26.40 -13.98 9.00
N ASP A 51 26.99 -13.15 9.86
CA ASP A 51 26.83 -13.22 11.31
C ASP A 51 25.80 -12.22 11.86
N ASP A 52 24.80 -11.83 11.06
CA ASP A 52 23.69 -10.94 11.45
C ASP A 52 24.12 -9.54 11.93
N ARG A 53 25.32 -9.10 11.53
CA ARG A 53 25.78 -7.72 11.75
C ARG A 53 25.43 -6.85 10.56
N TRP A 54 24.95 -5.64 10.84
CA TRP A 54 24.67 -4.61 9.84
C TRP A 54 25.94 -3.84 9.49
N VAL A 55 26.09 -3.50 8.22
CA VAL A 55 27.15 -2.62 7.71
C VAL A 55 26.57 -1.43 6.94
N TRP A 56 27.31 -0.32 6.96
CA TRP A 56 27.05 0.80 6.05
C TRP A 56 27.69 0.52 4.69
N LEU A 57 26.88 0.26 3.67
CA LEU A 57 27.35 -0.13 2.33
C LEU A 57 28.34 0.88 1.74
N PRO A 58 28.12 2.21 1.81
CA PRO A 58 29.05 3.16 1.23
C PRO A 58 30.46 3.08 1.82
N THR A 59 30.59 2.76 3.11
CA THR A 59 31.91 2.54 3.74
C THR A 59 32.50 1.19 3.36
N VAL A 60 31.69 0.12 3.36
CA VAL A 60 32.15 -1.24 3.09
C VAL A 60 32.41 -1.50 1.61
N LEU A 61 31.84 -0.70 0.71
CA LEU A 61 31.98 -0.85 -0.74
C LEU A 61 32.91 0.20 -1.36
N ASP A 62 33.34 1.22 -0.61
CA ASP A 62 34.22 2.28 -1.12
C ASP A 62 35.43 1.72 -1.89
N GLY A 63 35.58 2.15 -3.13
CA GLY A 63 36.66 1.77 -4.04
C GLY A 63 36.60 0.32 -4.56
N ARG A 64 35.61 -0.49 -4.19
CA ARG A 64 35.49 -1.89 -4.65
C ARG A 64 34.74 -1.99 -5.97
N VAL A 65 35.09 -3.00 -6.76
CA VAL A 65 34.53 -3.28 -8.08
C VAL A 65 33.97 -4.70 -8.14
N PHE A 66 32.71 -4.81 -8.57
CA PHE A 66 32.07 -6.09 -8.89
C PHE A 66 31.96 -6.23 -10.39
N THR A 67 32.37 -7.39 -10.91
CA THR A 67 32.48 -7.62 -12.34
C THR A 67 31.39 -8.54 -12.85
N HIS A 68 30.88 -8.26 -14.04
CA HIS A 68 29.87 -9.06 -14.71
C HIS A 68 30.27 -9.35 -16.16
N ARG A 69 29.91 -10.54 -16.67
CA ARG A 69 30.20 -10.94 -18.06
C ARG A 69 28.96 -10.78 -18.93
N LEU A 70 29.05 -9.86 -19.88
CA LEU A 70 27.92 -9.49 -20.73
C LEU A 70 27.43 -10.65 -21.62
N SER A 71 26.14 -10.90 -21.58
CA SER A 71 25.41 -11.72 -22.55
C SER A 71 25.02 -10.91 -23.81
N ALA A 72 24.58 -11.62 -24.86
CA ALA A 72 24.08 -10.97 -26.07
C ALA A 72 22.82 -10.11 -25.82
N HIS A 73 22.00 -10.50 -24.85
CA HIS A 73 20.75 -9.83 -24.53
C HIS A 73 21.01 -8.52 -23.78
N GLU A 74 21.91 -8.55 -22.81
CA GLU A 74 22.33 -7.37 -22.06
C GLU A 74 22.91 -6.28 -22.96
N VAL A 75 23.77 -6.67 -23.90
CA VAL A 75 24.30 -5.75 -24.93
C VAL A 75 23.21 -5.20 -25.83
N ALA A 76 22.18 -6.00 -26.16
CA ALA A 76 21.10 -5.57 -27.05
C ALA A 76 20.15 -4.57 -26.39
N HIS A 77 19.96 -4.68 -25.06
CA HIS A 77 18.99 -3.88 -24.32
C HIS A 77 19.61 -2.75 -23.47
N ASP A 78 20.96 -2.68 -23.39
CA ASP A 78 21.68 -1.81 -22.45
C ASP A 78 21.18 -2.04 -21.02
N MET A 79 21.31 -3.29 -20.57
CA MET A 79 20.97 -3.72 -19.21
C MET A 79 22.09 -4.61 -18.65
N LEU A 80 22.16 -4.73 -17.33
CA LEU A 80 23.02 -5.69 -16.63
C LEU A 80 22.14 -6.56 -15.73
N ASP A 81 22.29 -7.87 -15.81
CA ASP A 81 21.70 -8.80 -14.85
C ASP A 81 22.37 -8.59 -13.48
N ALA A 82 21.57 -8.22 -12.48
CA ALA A 82 22.10 -7.98 -11.15
C ALA A 82 22.39 -9.30 -10.42
N ALA A 83 21.74 -10.40 -10.82
CA ALA A 83 21.77 -11.65 -10.11
C ALA A 83 23.21 -12.16 -9.93
N VAL A 84 23.56 -12.47 -8.67
CA VAL A 84 24.86 -13.02 -8.23
C VAL A 84 26.04 -12.06 -8.35
N ASP A 85 26.33 -11.56 -9.55
CA ASP A 85 27.56 -10.83 -9.83
C ASP A 85 27.54 -9.39 -9.28
N LEU A 86 26.38 -8.74 -9.36
CA LEU A 86 26.18 -7.35 -8.90
C LEU A 86 25.27 -7.27 -7.68
N ASP A 87 24.83 -8.42 -7.16
CA ASP A 87 24.05 -8.57 -5.93
C ASP A 87 24.60 -7.71 -4.77
N PRO A 88 25.92 -7.67 -4.49
CA PRO A 88 26.47 -6.89 -3.37
C PRO A 88 26.37 -5.37 -3.52
N VAL A 89 26.01 -4.86 -4.71
CA VAL A 89 25.80 -3.43 -4.98
C VAL A 89 24.35 -3.14 -5.38
N SER A 90 23.48 -4.15 -5.44
CA SER A 90 22.12 -4.04 -5.96
C SER A 90 21.25 -3.14 -5.08
N ASP A 91 21.35 -3.28 -3.75
CA ASP A 91 20.58 -2.48 -2.78
C ASP A 91 20.81 -0.97 -2.89
N LEU A 92 21.98 -0.55 -3.40
CA LEU A 92 22.25 0.87 -3.62
C LEU A 92 21.25 1.48 -4.61
N PHE A 93 20.77 0.72 -5.59
CA PHE A 93 19.85 1.23 -6.60
C PHE A 93 18.41 1.45 -6.10
N HIS A 94 18.10 1.12 -4.85
CA HIS A 94 16.85 1.52 -4.20
C HIS A 94 16.85 2.99 -3.74
N LEU A 95 17.99 3.68 -3.82
CA LEU A 95 18.17 5.04 -3.34
C LEU A 95 18.43 6.01 -4.48
N ASP A 96 17.74 7.15 -4.46
CA ASP A 96 17.81 8.19 -5.49
C ASP A 96 19.24 8.67 -5.79
N GLU A 97 20.12 8.68 -4.77
CA GLU A 97 21.50 9.13 -4.90
C GLU A 97 22.37 8.21 -5.79
N TYR A 98 22.00 6.94 -5.94
CA TYR A 98 22.72 5.96 -6.77
C TYR A 98 22.03 5.66 -8.12
N LEU A 99 20.92 6.33 -8.43
CA LEU A 99 20.25 6.26 -9.74
C LEU A 99 20.97 7.07 -10.84
N ARG A 100 22.24 7.45 -10.59
CA ARG A 100 23.15 8.05 -11.56
C ARG A 100 24.53 7.43 -11.44
N LEU A 101 25.13 7.14 -12.59
CA LEU A 101 26.55 6.80 -12.65
C LEU A 101 27.40 8.04 -12.32
N ALA A 102 28.66 7.82 -11.96
CA ALA A 102 29.65 8.85 -11.67
C ALA A 102 29.91 9.81 -12.84
N ASP A 103 29.54 9.45 -14.07
CA ASP A 103 29.60 10.35 -15.24
C ASP A 103 28.32 11.19 -15.45
N GLY A 104 27.33 11.03 -14.55
CA GLY A 104 26.03 11.69 -14.56
C GLY A 104 24.95 10.97 -15.36
N SER A 105 25.27 9.86 -16.04
CA SER A 105 24.31 9.08 -16.82
C SER A 105 23.25 8.46 -15.93
N PRO A 106 21.96 8.51 -16.31
CA PRO A 106 20.89 7.93 -15.50
C PRO A 106 20.95 6.39 -15.54
N VAL A 107 20.59 5.79 -14.42
CA VAL A 107 20.39 4.35 -14.25
C VAL A 107 19.06 4.14 -13.55
N SER A 108 18.38 3.06 -13.87
CA SER A 108 17.22 2.58 -13.11
C SER A 108 17.40 1.11 -12.76
N PHE A 109 16.70 0.66 -11.73
CA PHE A 109 16.63 -0.74 -11.35
C PHE A 109 15.21 -1.22 -11.57
N ALA A 110 15.05 -2.43 -12.08
CA ALA A 110 13.74 -3.00 -12.39
C ALA A 110 13.70 -4.46 -11.95
N VAL A 111 12.61 -4.87 -11.33
CA VAL A 111 12.34 -6.26 -10.94
C VAL A 111 11.12 -6.76 -11.73
N ALA A 112 11.21 -7.97 -12.30
CA ALA A 112 10.07 -8.59 -12.97
C ALA A 112 8.88 -8.74 -11.99
N ASP A 113 7.66 -8.74 -12.51
CA ASP A 113 6.38 -8.71 -11.77
C ASP A 113 6.07 -7.37 -11.07
N TYR A 114 7.08 -6.59 -10.66
CA TYR A 114 6.91 -5.28 -10.04
C TYR A 114 7.01 -4.12 -11.04
N ASP A 115 7.96 -4.20 -11.97
CA ASP A 115 8.30 -3.16 -12.93
C ASP A 115 8.03 -3.58 -14.38
N ASP A 116 7.02 -4.43 -14.60
CA ASP A 116 6.68 -4.97 -15.92
C ASP A 116 6.44 -3.86 -16.95
N GLU A 117 5.74 -2.79 -16.58
CA GLU A 117 5.51 -1.65 -17.46
C GLU A 117 6.83 -0.99 -17.92
N LEU A 118 7.80 -0.83 -17.01
CA LEU A 118 9.10 -0.24 -17.30
C LEU A 118 9.92 -1.16 -18.22
N LEU A 119 9.90 -2.47 -17.98
CA LEU A 119 10.58 -3.47 -18.81
C LEU A 119 9.97 -3.53 -20.22
N GLU A 120 8.64 -3.52 -20.32
CA GLU A 120 7.91 -3.50 -21.58
C GLU A 120 8.18 -2.22 -22.38
N ASP A 121 8.21 -1.06 -21.73
CA ASP A 121 8.55 0.23 -22.36
C ASP A 121 9.97 0.25 -22.93
N ARG A 122 10.91 -0.45 -22.27
CA ARG A 122 12.28 -0.66 -22.75
C ARG A 122 12.36 -1.78 -23.82
N GLY A 123 11.27 -2.50 -24.07
CA GLY A 123 11.20 -3.62 -25.00
C GLY A 123 12.00 -4.84 -24.54
N ILE A 124 12.11 -5.03 -23.23
CA ILE A 124 12.82 -6.14 -22.59
C ILE A 124 11.80 -7.25 -22.31
N PRO A 125 11.98 -8.47 -22.85
CA PRO A 125 11.15 -9.61 -22.46
C PRO A 125 11.28 -9.89 -20.95
N LEU A 126 10.16 -10.01 -20.24
CA LEU A 126 10.13 -10.24 -18.78
C LEU A 126 10.93 -11.49 -18.37
N GLU A 127 10.96 -12.50 -19.23
CA GLU A 127 11.74 -13.74 -19.06
C GLU A 127 13.27 -13.53 -18.98
N LEU A 128 13.75 -12.34 -19.38
CA LEU A 128 15.16 -11.96 -19.32
C LEU A 128 15.49 -11.08 -18.10
N ALA A 129 14.48 -10.57 -17.40
CA ALA A 129 14.67 -9.91 -16.11
C ALA A 129 14.59 -10.99 -15.02
N GLY A 130 15.74 -11.34 -14.42
CA GLY A 130 15.79 -12.33 -13.35
C GLY A 130 15.04 -11.88 -12.09
N GLU A 131 14.75 -12.82 -11.20
CA GLU A 131 14.06 -12.54 -9.91
C GLU A 131 14.84 -11.56 -9.00
N SER A 132 16.15 -11.45 -9.18
CA SER A 132 17.04 -10.52 -8.44
C SER A 132 17.12 -9.12 -9.07
N GLY A 133 16.36 -8.84 -10.13
CA GLY A 133 16.32 -7.54 -10.79
C GLY A 133 17.42 -7.29 -11.82
N VAL A 134 17.25 -6.20 -12.57
CA VAL A 134 18.15 -5.77 -13.64
C VAL A 134 18.50 -4.28 -13.51
N VAL A 135 19.77 -3.97 -13.74
CA VAL A 135 20.25 -2.58 -13.82
C VAL A 135 20.06 -2.10 -15.26
N LEU A 136 19.14 -1.17 -15.47
CA LEU A 136 18.85 -0.57 -16.75
C LEU A 136 19.75 0.65 -16.98
N LEU A 137 20.57 0.57 -18.02
CA LEU A 137 21.45 1.65 -18.43
C LEU A 137 20.75 2.54 -19.46
N ALA A 138 21.24 3.78 -19.60
CA ALA A 138 20.82 4.64 -20.69
C ALA A 138 21.12 3.96 -22.06
N PRO A 139 20.21 4.05 -23.05
CA PRO A 139 20.43 3.45 -24.36
C PRO A 139 21.76 3.87 -25.01
N GLY A 140 22.54 2.90 -25.48
CA GLY A 140 23.85 3.08 -26.10
C GLY A 140 25.04 3.17 -25.15
N THR A 141 24.84 2.98 -23.84
CA THR A 141 25.91 3.02 -22.82
C THR A 141 26.97 1.95 -23.09
N LEU A 142 26.59 0.69 -23.27
CA LEU A 142 27.54 -0.41 -23.53
C LEU A 142 28.25 -0.24 -24.87
N ALA A 143 27.54 0.29 -25.88
CA ALA A 143 28.13 0.63 -27.16
C ALA A 143 29.17 1.77 -27.06
N ALA A 144 28.92 2.78 -26.22
CA ALA A 144 29.86 3.87 -25.95
C ALA A 144 31.13 3.37 -25.24
N LEU A 145 30.98 2.40 -24.34
CA LEU A 145 32.08 1.68 -23.69
C LEU A 145 32.82 0.71 -24.63
N LYS A 146 32.27 0.46 -25.84
CA LYS A 146 32.76 -0.53 -26.80
C LYS A 146 32.77 -1.95 -26.24
N ALA A 147 31.89 -2.23 -25.28
CA ALA A 147 31.71 -3.55 -24.72
C ALA A 147 30.86 -4.41 -25.67
N ALA A 148 31.22 -5.68 -25.82
CA ALA A 148 30.53 -6.67 -26.63
C ALA A 148 30.18 -7.91 -25.78
N GLU A 149 29.38 -8.82 -26.37
CA GLU A 149 29.08 -10.11 -25.76
C GLU A 149 30.37 -10.83 -25.34
N GLY A 150 30.42 -11.28 -24.09
CA GLY A 150 31.54 -11.98 -23.47
C GLY A 150 32.59 -11.07 -22.83
N ASP A 151 32.55 -9.75 -23.08
CA ASP A 151 33.42 -8.80 -22.39
C ASP A 151 33.03 -8.66 -20.91
N LEU A 152 34.00 -8.29 -20.09
CA LEU A 152 33.78 -8.00 -18.68
C LEU A 152 33.54 -6.50 -18.49
N VAL A 153 32.51 -6.18 -17.73
CA VAL A 153 32.27 -4.85 -17.18
C VAL A 153 32.39 -4.89 -15.66
N GLY A 154 32.70 -3.77 -15.04
CA GLY A 154 32.79 -3.61 -13.60
C GLY A 154 31.97 -2.42 -13.14
N LEU A 155 31.22 -2.59 -12.05
CA LEU A 155 30.60 -1.51 -11.29
C LEU A 155 31.47 -1.23 -10.07
N ARG A 156 32.03 -0.03 -10.00
CA ARG A 156 32.88 0.43 -8.91
C ARG A 156 32.19 1.53 -8.11
N LEU A 157 32.12 1.39 -6.79
CA LEU A 157 31.69 2.49 -5.94
C LEU A 157 32.84 3.48 -5.74
N THR A 158 32.60 4.76 -6.02
CA THR A 158 33.55 5.86 -5.86
C THR A 158 32.94 6.97 -4.99
N ASP A 159 33.74 7.97 -4.64
CA ASP A 159 33.29 9.18 -3.96
C ASP A 159 32.28 10.01 -4.78
N GLN A 160 32.20 9.77 -6.09
CA GLN A 160 31.24 10.40 -7.01
C GLN A 160 30.06 9.48 -7.37
N GLY A 161 29.89 8.34 -6.70
CA GLY A 161 28.87 7.33 -6.99
C GLY A 161 29.40 6.13 -7.79
N LEU A 162 28.51 5.40 -8.45
CA LEU A 162 28.84 4.15 -9.17
C LEU A 162 29.47 4.44 -10.54
N ALA A 163 30.67 3.93 -10.79
CA ALA A 163 31.35 4.02 -12.08
C ALA A 163 31.26 2.69 -12.83
N LEU A 164 30.76 2.73 -14.07
CA LEU A 164 30.75 1.59 -14.99
C LEU A 164 32.01 1.61 -15.86
N GLU A 165 32.81 0.54 -15.80
CA GLU A 165 34.08 0.43 -16.53
C GLU A 165 34.24 -0.90 -17.26
N THR A 166 34.99 -0.93 -18.36
CA THR A 166 35.37 -2.19 -19.04
C THR A 166 36.59 -2.80 -18.37
N ILE A 167 36.55 -4.11 -18.11
CA ILE A 167 37.61 -4.84 -17.40
C ILE A 167 38.40 -5.70 -18.39
N GLU A 168 39.68 -5.38 -18.57
CA GLU A 168 40.57 -6.15 -19.46
C GLU A 168 41.18 -7.38 -18.78
N THR A 169 41.46 -7.27 -17.48
CA THR A 169 42.15 -8.31 -16.71
C THR A 169 41.58 -8.39 -15.31
N VAL A 170 41.44 -9.62 -14.82
CA VAL A 170 41.02 -9.92 -13.46
C VAL A 170 42.18 -10.49 -12.64
N VAL A 171 42.17 -10.28 -11.34
CA VAL A 171 43.13 -10.86 -10.40
C VAL A 171 42.59 -12.14 -9.79
N ASP A 172 43.49 -13.11 -9.62
CA ASP A 172 43.21 -14.33 -8.85
C ASP A 172 43.45 -14.02 -7.37
N ALA A 173 42.37 -13.71 -6.67
CA ALA A 173 42.37 -13.36 -5.25
C ALA A 173 41.86 -14.52 -4.35
N ASP A 174 41.78 -15.74 -4.90
CA ASP A 174 41.27 -16.92 -4.20
C ASP A 174 39.86 -16.73 -3.56
N ILE A 175 39.03 -15.90 -4.20
CA ILE A 175 37.72 -15.48 -3.68
C ILE A 175 36.83 -16.70 -3.39
N GLY A 176 36.91 -17.74 -4.23
CA GLY A 176 36.10 -18.95 -4.07
C GLY A 176 36.36 -19.69 -2.76
N ASN A 177 37.63 -19.84 -2.36
CA ASN A 177 37.97 -20.44 -1.08
C ASN A 177 37.59 -19.52 0.09
N ARG A 178 37.77 -18.21 -0.07
CA ARG A 178 37.40 -17.22 0.97
C ARG A 178 35.87 -17.21 1.20
N LEU A 179 35.07 -17.28 0.14
CA LEU A 179 33.62 -17.46 0.23
C LEU A 179 33.29 -18.76 0.99
N ALA A 180 33.92 -19.87 0.63
CA ALA A 180 33.69 -21.15 1.32
C ALA A 180 34.02 -21.12 2.82
N GLU A 181 35.00 -20.30 3.24
CA GLU A 181 35.39 -20.15 4.64
C GLU A 181 34.39 -19.35 5.49
N VAL A 182 33.64 -18.43 4.89
CA VAL A 182 32.64 -17.61 5.61
C VAL A 182 31.26 -18.27 5.69
N LEU A 183 30.96 -19.26 4.84
CA LEU A 183 29.65 -19.90 4.83
C LEU A 183 29.36 -20.69 6.11
N PRO A 184 28.13 -20.59 6.66
CA PRO A 184 27.67 -21.52 7.68
C PRO A 184 27.55 -22.93 7.07
N GLY A 185 27.85 -23.95 7.88
CA GLY A 185 27.94 -25.33 7.39
C GLY A 185 26.59 -26.02 7.17
N ASP A 186 25.53 -25.49 7.77
CA ASP A 186 24.20 -26.09 7.88
C ASP A 186 23.07 -25.24 7.28
N GLU A 187 23.35 -24.02 6.86
CA GLU A 187 22.38 -23.09 6.26
C GLU A 187 22.98 -22.46 5.00
N PRO A 188 22.16 -22.09 4.00
CA PRO A 188 22.64 -21.33 2.86
C PRO A 188 22.75 -19.84 3.22
N THR A 189 23.51 -19.09 2.44
CA THR A 189 23.73 -17.66 2.64
C THR A 189 23.46 -16.93 1.34
N PHE A 190 22.85 -15.75 1.40
CA PHE A 190 22.79 -14.87 0.25
C PHE A 190 24.21 -14.48 -0.25
N VAL A 191 24.34 -14.30 -1.57
CA VAL A 191 25.63 -14.03 -2.21
C VAL A 191 26.20 -12.70 -1.75
N ASP A 192 25.36 -11.66 -1.68
CA ASP A 192 25.69 -10.34 -1.12
C ASP A 192 26.23 -10.43 0.31
N ALA A 193 25.55 -11.11 1.24
CA ALA A 193 25.96 -11.22 2.63
C ALA A 193 27.34 -11.88 2.77
N ALA A 194 27.60 -12.93 1.98
CA ALA A 194 28.92 -13.56 1.94
C ALA A 194 29.99 -12.62 1.36
N ALA A 195 29.70 -11.91 0.26
CA ALA A 195 30.63 -10.97 -0.35
C ALA A 195 30.92 -9.77 0.57
N LEU A 196 29.89 -9.18 1.19
CA LEU A 196 30.00 -8.10 2.16
C LEU A 196 30.79 -8.52 3.40
N THR A 197 30.64 -9.77 3.84
CA THR A 197 31.46 -10.31 4.94
C THR A 197 32.93 -10.31 4.56
N LEU A 198 33.28 -10.75 3.35
CA LEU A 198 34.66 -10.65 2.86
C LEU A 198 35.16 -9.20 2.78
N CYS A 199 34.31 -8.26 2.33
CA CYS A 199 34.63 -6.84 2.28
C CYS A 199 34.89 -6.24 3.67
N ALA A 200 34.07 -6.60 4.66
CA ALA A 200 34.16 -6.12 6.03
C ALA A 200 35.40 -6.69 6.77
N GLU A 201 35.76 -7.94 6.49
CA GLU A 201 36.90 -8.61 7.14
C GLU A 201 38.26 -8.26 6.52
N ASP A 202 38.29 -7.99 5.20
CA ASP A 202 39.53 -7.67 4.49
C ASP A 202 39.32 -6.50 3.50
N PRO A 203 39.91 -5.32 3.80
CA PRO A 203 39.74 -4.12 2.99
C PRO A 203 40.43 -4.19 1.62
N THR A 204 41.17 -5.27 1.32
CA THR A 204 41.85 -5.45 0.02
C THR A 204 41.02 -6.22 -1.00
N VAL A 205 39.93 -6.85 -0.57
CA VAL A 205 39.07 -7.68 -1.42
C VAL A 205 38.24 -6.80 -2.34
N PHE A 206 38.12 -7.21 -3.60
CA PHE A 206 37.39 -6.49 -4.67
C PHE A 206 37.88 -5.07 -4.97
N VAL A 207 38.99 -4.61 -4.39
CA VAL A 207 39.59 -3.31 -4.77
C VAL A 207 40.13 -3.38 -6.20
N GLU A 208 40.79 -4.48 -6.55
CA GLU A 208 41.12 -4.85 -7.93
C GLU A 208 40.05 -5.81 -8.48
N ALA A 209 39.74 -5.69 -9.78
CA ALA A 209 38.71 -6.49 -10.42
C ALA A 209 39.04 -7.99 -10.33
N THR A 210 38.14 -8.78 -9.76
CA THR A 210 38.21 -10.25 -9.72
C THR A 210 37.37 -10.85 -10.85
N ALA A 211 37.36 -12.18 -10.98
CA ALA A 211 36.37 -12.83 -11.84
C ALA A 211 34.94 -12.60 -11.29
N PRO A 212 33.90 -12.63 -12.14
CA PRO A 212 32.50 -12.54 -11.71
C PRO A 212 32.18 -13.58 -10.63
N LEU A 213 31.35 -13.21 -9.65
CA LEU A 213 31.01 -14.07 -8.51
C LEU A 213 30.38 -15.39 -8.97
N SER A 214 29.53 -15.35 -10.00
CA SER A 214 28.93 -16.52 -10.65
C SER A 214 29.99 -17.51 -11.17
N GLU A 215 31.08 -17.01 -11.77
CA GLU A 215 32.21 -17.82 -12.22
C GLU A 215 33.01 -18.37 -11.03
N VAL A 216 33.28 -17.53 -10.02
CA VAL A 216 34.02 -17.88 -8.81
C VAL A 216 33.30 -18.99 -8.03
N ILE A 217 32.00 -18.86 -7.79
CA ILE A 217 31.15 -19.82 -7.08
C ILE A 217 31.18 -21.17 -7.80
N ARG A 218 30.98 -21.14 -9.12
CA ARG A 218 31.01 -22.34 -9.98
C ARG A 218 32.37 -23.02 -9.95
N GLU A 219 33.47 -22.28 -9.99
CA GLU A 219 34.84 -22.82 -10.01
C GLU A 219 35.28 -23.36 -8.65
N ALA A 220 34.83 -22.74 -7.57
CA ALA A 220 35.01 -23.25 -6.20
C ALA A 220 34.19 -24.52 -5.92
N GLY A 221 33.20 -24.83 -6.76
CA GLY A 221 32.30 -25.97 -6.57
C GLY A 221 31.29 -25.77 -5.43
N LEU A 222 31.02 -24.51 -5.07
CA LEU A 222 29.96 -24.14 -4.14
C LEU A 222 28.59 -24.44 -4.77
N ALA A 223 27.64 -24.85 -3.94
CA ALA A 223 26.26 -25.03 -4.38
C ALA A 223 25.59 -23.66 -4.49
N TYR A 224 24.80 -23.45 -5.53
CA TYR A 224 24.07 -22.19 -5.78
C TYR A 224 22.61 -22.48 -6.15
N SER A 225 21.68 -21.70 -5.60
CA SER A 225 20.27 -21.70 -6.01
C SER A 225 19.62 -20.37 -5.61
N ASP A 226 19.06 -19.64 -6.57
CA ASP A 226 18.18 -18.48 -6.35
C ASP A 226 18.77 -17.42 -5.40
N GLY A 227 19.95 -16.88 -5.73
CA GLY A 227 20.64 -15.88 -4.91
C GLY A 227 21.38 -16.44 -3.69
N PHE A 228 21.20 -17.73 -3.36
CA PHE A 228 21.89 -18.37 -2.24
C PHE A 228 23.10 -19.19 -2.67
N ILE A 229 24.14 -19.17 -1.85
CA ILE A 229 25.30 -20.06 -1.90
C ILE A 229 25.42 -20.91 -0.64
N ALA A 230 25.95 -22.12 -0.81
CA ALA A 230 26.16 -23.07 0.27
C ALA A 230 27.35 -23.99 -0.02
N PRO A 231 27.89 -24.71 0.99
CA PRO A 231 28.93 -25.70 0.78
C PRO A 231 28.55 -26.76 -0.26
N ALA A 232 29.56 -27.34 -0.91
CA ALA A 232 29.36 -28.37 -1.93
C ALA A 232 28.51 -29.54 -1.42
N GLY A 233 27.42 -29.86 -2.13
CA GLY A 233 26.50 -30.95 -1.76
C GLY A 233 25.37 -30.56 -0.80
N PHE A 234 25.20 -29.26 -0.51
CA PHE A 234 24.03 -28.75 0.21
C PHE A 234 22.71 -29.10 -0.50
N ASP A 235 21.69 -29.46 0.27
CA ASP A 235 20.38 -29.86 -0.24
C ASP A 235 19.38 -28.70 -0.09
N PHE A 236 19.38 -27.80 -1.09
CA PHE A 236 18.45 -26.66 -1.13
C PHE A 236 16.99 -27.09 -1.12
N GLY A 237 16.66 -28.24 -1.73
CA GLY A 237 15.30 -28.75 -1.73
C GLY A 237 14.83 -29.12 -0.33
N ARG A 238 15.68 -29.81 0.43
CA ARG A 238 15.40 -30.13 1.83
C ARG A 238 15.32 -28.87 2.70
N TRP A 239 16.27 -27.95 2.56
CA TRP A 239 16.29 -26.71 3.34
C TRP A 239 15.02 -25.88 3.07
N ARG A 240 14.64 -25.65 1.80
CA ARG A 240 13.39 -24.93 1.46
C ARG A 240 12.16 -25.60 2.04
N PHE A 241 12.12 -26.93 2.01
CA PHE A 241 11.03 -27.68 2.62
C PHE A 241 10.97 -27.48 4.14
N GLU A 242 12.10 -27.57 4.84
CA GLU A 242 12.18 -27.35 6.29
C GLU A 242 11.82 -25.90 6.67
N THR A 243 12.30 -24.91 5.91
CA THR A 243 11.94 -23.48 6.08
C THR A 243 10.45 -23.23 5.84
N ALA A 244 9.86 -23.83 4.80
CA ALA A 244 8.42 -23.73 4.54
C ALA A 244 7.62 -24.37 5.68
N CYS A 245 8.06 -25.51 6.23
CA CYS A 245 7.42 -26.13 7.39
C CYS A 245 7.45 -25.21 8.62
N HIS A 246 8.58 -24.59 8.93
CA HIS A 246 8.67 -23.66 10.06
C HIS A 246 7.75 -22.45 9.85
N ARG A 247 7.74 -21.87 8.64
CA ARG A 247 6.86 -20.75 8.32
C ARG A 247 5.38 -21.10 8.52
N SER A 248 4.92 -22.25 8.00
CA SER A 248 3.53 -22.69 8.19
C SER A 248 3.22 -23.02 9.65
N ALA A 249 4.20 -23.58 10.39
CA ALA A 249 4.04 -23.87 11.81
C ALA A 249 3.79 -22.58 12.61
N ASP A 250 4.57 -21.54 12.35
CA ASP A 250 4.43 -20.25 13.03
C ASP A 250 3.16 -19.51 12.60
N THR A 251 2.87 -19.49 11.29
CA THR A 251 1.72 -18.78 10.71
C THR A 251 0.39 -19.37 11.21
N HIS A 252 0.27 -20.70 11.20
CA HIS A 252 -1.00 -21.38 11.53
C HIS A 252 -1.02 -21.99 12.94
N GLY A 253 0.06 -21.83 13.72
CA GLY A 253 0.17 -22.43 15.06
C GLY A 253 0.17 -23.96 15.04
N LEU A 254 0.76 -24.58 14.02
CA LEU A 254 0.82 -26.04 13.86
C LEU A 254 2.00 -26.63 14.62
N ASP A 255 1.87 -27.89 15.05
CA ASP A 255 3.05 -28.64 15.49
C ASP A 255 3.93 -29.04 14.30
N PRO A 256 5.22 -29.36 14.52
CA PRO A 256 6.15 -29.66 13.43
C PRO A 256 5.73 -30.85 12.54
N ASP A 257 5.05 -31.87 13.08
CA ASP A 257 4.62 -33.03 12.29
C ASP A 257 3.45 -32.65 11.37
N ASP A 258 2.52 -31.83 11.87
CA ASP A 258 1.40 -31.27 11.09
C ASP A 258 1.89 -30.31 10.01
N ALA A 259 2.89 -29.47 10.30
CA ALA A 259 3.48 -28.57 9.31
C ALA A 259 4.21 -29.32 8.18
N VAL A 260 4.94 -30.40 8.51
CA VAL A 260 5.54 -31.30 7.51
C VAL A 260 4.47 -31.98 6.66
N ALA A 261 3.37 -32.40 7.27
CA ALA A 261 2.25 -32.99 6.55
C ALA A 261 1.58 -31.99 5.60
N LEU A 262 1.34 -30.76 6.06
CA LEU A 262 0.81 -29.66 5.25
C LEU A 262 1.70 -29.41 4.02
N GLN A 263 2.99 -29.17 4.21
CA GLN A 263 3.92 -28.91 3.10
C GLN A 263 4.03 -30.09 2.13
N THR A 264 3.94 -31.32 2.65
CA THR A 264 3.87 -32.52 1.79
C THR A 264 2.61 -32.53 0.91
N LEU A 265 1.46 -32.09 1.44
CA LEU A 265 0.21 -31.99 0.68
C LEU A 265 0.25 -30.85 -0.34
N ILE A 266 0.84 -29.70 0.01
CA ILE A 266 1.05 -28.56 -0.89
C ILE A 266 1.91 -29.00 -2.08
N MET A 267 3.07 -29.61 -1.83
CA MET A 267 3.94 -30.12 -2.91
C MET A 267 3.21 -31.12 -3.82
N ALA A 268 2.41 -32.02 -3.24
CA ALA A 268 1.65 -32.98 -4.04
C ALA A 268 0.54 -32.33 -4.89
N LEU A 269 -0.04 -31.23 -4.39
CA LEU A 269 -1.03 -30.44 -5.11
C LEU A 269 -0.39 -29.69 -6.29
N GLU A 270 0.77 -29.06 -6.08
CA GLU A 270 1.47 -28.25 -7.09
C GLU A 270 2.09 -29.11 -8.20
N GLN A 271 2.73 -30.23 -7.85
CA GLN A 271 3.46 -31.05 -8.82
C GLN A 271 2.56 -31.90 -9.73
N LEU A 272 1.25 -31.98 -9.44
CA LEU A 272 0.25 -32.76 -10.20
C LEU A 272 0.57 -34.27 -10.36
N THR A 273 1.57 -34.80 -9.67
CA THR A 273 2.00 -36.19 -9.74
C THR A 273 1.48 -36.97 -8.55
N VAL A 274 0.34 -37.65 -8.74
CA VAL A 274 -0.09 -38.74 -7.85
C VAL A 274 0.15 -40.06 -8.55
N ASP A 275 1.34 -40.61 -8.38
CA ASP A 275 1.70 -41.96 -8.85
C ASP A 275 1.64 -42.99 -7.70
N ALA A 276 1.81 -44.28 -8.03
CA ALA A 276 1.76 -45.35 -7.03
C ALA A 276 2.86 -45.23 -5.96
N ASP A 277 3.97 -44.58 -6.29
CA ASP A 277 5.14 -44.45 -5.42
C ASP A 277 4.96 -43.33 -4.37
N SER A 278 4.17 -42.31 -4.69
CA SER A 278 3.77 -41.21 -3.78
C SER A 278 2.67 -41.58 -2.76
N LEU A 279 1.90 -42.65 -3.00
CA LEU A 279 0.73 -43.02 -2.16
C LEU A 279 1.03 -43.25 -0.66
N PRO A 280 2.16 -43.88 -0.25
CA PRO A 280 2.48 -44.05 1.16
C PRO A 280 2.73 -42.71 1.87
N LEU A 281 3.36 -41.76 1.17
CA LEU A 281 3.63 -40.42 1.67
C LEU A 281 2.32 -39.63 1.83
N LEU A 282 1.48 -39.63 0.79
CA LEU A 282 0.14 -39.02 0.82
C LEU A 282 -0.76 -39.62 1.91
N ARG A 283 -0.68 -40.92 2.15
CA ARG A 283 -1.40 -41.56 3.27
C ARG A 283 -0.97 -40.99 4.62
N ARG A 284 0.33 -40.78 4.82
CA ARG A 284 0.87 -40.26 6.08
C ARG A 284 0.48 -38.79 6.25
N ALA A 285 0.71 -37.98 5.22
CA ALA A 285 0.38 -36.56 5.23
C ALA A 285 -1.13 -36.32 5.38
N GLY A 286 -1.95 -37.05 4.63
CA GLY A 286 -3.41 -36.94 4.70
C GLY A 286 -4.03 -37.40 6.03
N ALA A 287 -3.27 -38.04 6.93
CA ALA A 287 -3.74 -38.30 8.28
C ALA A 287 -3.80 -37.03 9.14
N ALA A 288 -2.91 -36.06 8.89
CA ALA A 288 -2.87 -34.77 9.59
C ALA A 288 -4.11 -33.90 9.32
N LEU A 289 -4.87 -34.20 8.26
CA LEU A 289 -6.17 -33.58 7.99
C LEU A 289 -7.23 -33.87 9.08
N GLU A 290 -6.94 -34.74 10.06
CA GLU A 290 -7.73 -34.82 11.30
C GLU A 290 -7.65 -33.53 12.14
N ASN A 291 -6.60 -32.71 11.96
CA ASN A 291 -6.54 -31.36 12.48
C ASN A 291 -7.20 -30.38 11.48
N PRO A 292 -8.30 -29.70 11.85
CA PRO A 292 -8.97 -28.74 10.97
C PRO A 292 -8.04 -27.63 10.47
N VAL A 293 -7.09 -27.19 11.30
CA VAL A 293 -6.15 -26.11 10.94
C VAL A 293 -5.27 -26.52 9.76
N VAL A 294 -4.87 -27.79 9.67
CA VAL A 294 -4.10 -28.30 8.52
C VAL A 294 -4.94 -28.29 7.23
N ALA A 295 -6.22 -28.60 7.33
CA ALA A 295 -7.11 -28.60 6.16
C ALA A 295 -7.36 -27.17 5.66
N ASP A 296 -7.58 -26.23 6.58
CA ASP A 296 -7.79 -24.82 6.29
C ASP A 296 -6.54 -24.17 5.68
N ALA A 297 -5.39 -24.34 6.34
CA ALA A 297 -4.10 -23.86 5.86
C ALA A 297 -3.73 -24.42 4.48
N LEU A 298 -4.10 -25.68 4.17
CA LEU A 298 -3.90 -26.23 2.83
C LEU A 298 -4.67 -25.45 1.76
N VAL A 299 -5.88 -25.00 2.04
CA VAL A 299 -6.66 -24.19 1.08
C VAL A 299 -6.06 -22.79 0.96
N GLU A 300 -5.77 -22.17 2.11
CA GLU A 300 -5.21 -20.82 2.22
C GLU A 300 -3.89 -20.71 1.46
N GLU A 301 -2.92 -21.59 1.75
CA GLU A 301 -1.58 -21.56 1.14
C GLU A 301 -1.56 -22.06 -0.33
N THR A 302 -2.67 -22.58 -0.87
CA THR A 302 -2.70 -23.11 -2.25
C THR A 302 -3.69 -22.40 -3.17
N VAL A 303 -4.96 -22.76 -3.08
CA VAL A 303 -5.99 -22.30 -4.03
C VAL A 303 -6.27 -20.81 -3.81
N ASP A 304 -6.34 -20.37 -2.56
CA ASP A 304 -6.63 -18.96 -2.26
C ASP A 304 -5.38 -18.06 -2.43
N ALA A 305 -4.16 -18.60 -2.27
CA ALA A 305 -2.89 -17.93 -2.59
C ALA A 305 -2.46 -18.04 -4.07
N GLY A 306 -3.28 -18.61 -4.96
CA GLY A 306 -2.97 -18.71 -6.39
C GLY A 306 -1.90 -19.74 -6.79
N ARG A 307 -1.31 -20.48 -5.85
CA ARG A 307 -0.33 -21.56 -6.11
C ARG A 307 -0.97 -22.85 -6.64
N GLY A 308 -2.28 -22.99 -6.45
CA GLY A 308 -3.08 -24.13 -6.89
C GLY A 308 -4.27 -23.74 -7.75
N SER A 309 -5.03 -24.75 -8.18
CA SER A 309 -6.33 -24.54 -8.82
C SER A 309 -7.40 -25.42 -8.17
N PRO A 310 -8.69 -25.08 -8.30
CA PRO A 310 -9.79 -25.92 -7.84
C PRO A 310 -9.71 -27.36 -8.38
N GLU A 311 -9.23 -27.55 -9.61
CA GLU A 311 -9.04 -28.86 -10.25
C GLU A 311 -7.87 -29.63 -9.64
N SER A 312 -6.79 -28.96 -9.26
CA SER A 312 -5.64 -29.56 -8.58
C SER A 312 -6.03 -30.04 -7.18
N LEU A 313 -6.75 -29.21 -6.42
CA LEU A 313 -7.31 -29.60 -5.12
C LEU A 313 -8.28 -30.78 -5.27
N SER A 314 -9.18 -30.75 -6.25
CA SER A 314 -10.10 -31.86 -6.53
C SER A 314 -9.34 -33.17 -6.77
N ARG A 315 -8.30 -33.17 -7.61
CA ARG A 315 -7.48 -34.36 -7.88
C ARG A 315 -6.76 -34.87 -6.64
N LEU A 316 -6.23 -33.99 -5.80
CA LEU A 316 -5.63 -34.37 -4.52
C LEU A 316 -6.66 -35.08 -3.62
N THR A 317 -7.88 -34.54 -3.48
CA THR A 317 -8.92 -35.17 -2.65
C THR A 317 -9.35 -36.54 -3.17
N GLU A 318 -9.40 -36.74 -4.50
CA GLU A 318 -9.66 -38.05 -5.11
C GLU A 318 -8.57 -39.07 -4.77
N ALA A 319 -7.30 -38.67 -4.80
CA ALA A 319 -6.19 -39.52 -4.41
C ALA A 319 -6.23 -39.87 -2.91
N LEU A 320 -6.61 -38.92 -2.06
CA LEU A 320 -6.67 -39.08 -0.61
C LEU A 320 -7.85 -39.94 -0.13
N GLU A 321 -8.98 -39.95 -0.85
CA GLU A 321 -10.25 -40.56 -0.39
C GLU A 321 -10.11 -42.02 0.07
N ALA A 322 -9.28 -42.82 -0.61
CA ALA A 322 -9.04 -44.22 -0.26
C ALA A 322 -7.85 -44.41 0.70
N GLN A 323 -7.03 -43.39 0.92
CA GLN A 323 -5.78 -43.47 1.67
C GLN A 323 -5.92 -42.98 3.11
N VAL A 324 -6.76 -41.96 3.36
CA VAL A 324 -6.84 -41.33 4.68
C VAL A 324 -7.55 -42.20 5.72
N PRO A 325 -7.14 -42.11 7.01
CA PRO A 325 -7.82 -42.78 8.10
C PRO A 325 -9.24 -42.21 8.28
N ARG A 326 -10.10 -42.93 9.01
CA ARG A 326 -11.51 -42.56 9.18
C ARG A 326 -11.72 -41.12 9.73
N PRO A 327 -10.96 -40.64 10.73
CA PRO A 327 -11.14 -39.28 11.25
C PRO A 327 -10.94 -38.19 10.20
N ALA A 328 -9.92 -38.31 9.35
CA ALA A 328 -9.60 -37.33 8.29
C ALA A 328 -10.56 -37.35 7.08
N ARG A 329 -11.54 -38.26 7.02
CA ARG A 329 -12.44 -38.37 5.84
C ARG A 329 -13.39 -37.18 5.71
N ALA A 330 -13.83 -36.61 6.83
CA ALA A 330 -14.67 -35.43 6.82
C ALA A 330 -13.91 -34.24 6.22
N ALA A 331 -12.64 -34.06 6.58
CA ALA A 331 -11.75 -33.05 6.01
C ALA A 331 -11.53 -33.22 4.50
N VAL A 332 -11.30 -34.44 4.01
CA VAL A 332 -11.16 -34.68 2.55
C VAL A 332 -12.44 -34.35 1.79
N ARG A 333 -13.61 -34.60 2.38
CA ARG A 333 -14.91 -34.24 1.80
C ARG A 333 -15.15 -32.72 1.84
N TRP A 334 -14.72 -32.07 2.93
CA TRP A 334 -14.72 -30.62 3.04
C TRP A 334 -13.84 -29.97 1.97
N LEU A 335 -12.57 -30.39 1.81
CA LEU A 335 -11.66 -29.90 0.76
C LEU A 335 -12.26 -30.04 -0.65
N ARG A 336 -12.98 -31.13 -0.91
CA ARG A 336 -13.69 -31.32 -2.19
C ARG A 336 -14.84 -30.34 -2.35
N ALA A 337 -15.58 -30.06 -1.28
CA ALA A 337 -16.60 -29.03 -1.30
C ALA A 337 -16.01 -27.66 -1.59
N THR A 338 -14.91 -27.29 -0.93
CA THR A 338 -14.17 -26.04 -1.16
C THR A 338 -13.74 -25.93 -2.62
N ALA A 339 -13.14 -26.99 -3.18
CA ALA A 339 -12.78 -27.02 -4.60
C ALA A 339 -13.98 -26.79 -5.54
N LEU A 340 -15.11 -27.43 -5.28
CA LEU A 340 -16.34 -27.26 -6.07
C LEU A 340 -16.92 -25.84 -5.95
N GLU A 341 -16.86 -25.25 -4.76
CA GLU A 341 -17.29 -23.88 -4.52
C GLU A 341 -16.41 -22.88 -5.27
N ARG A 342 -15.08 -23.01 -5.19
CA ARG A 342 -14.13 -22.16 -5.92
C ARG A 342 -14.30 -22.31 -7.45
N ALA A 343 -14.71 -23.49 -7.92
CA ALA A 343 -15.11 -23.72 -9.31
C ALA A 343 -16.50 -23.17 -9.68
N GLY A 344 -17.27 -22.67 -8.71
CA GLY A 344 -18.61 -22.08 -8.90
C GLY A 344 -19.78 -23.06 -8.86
N ASP A 345 -19.59 -24.33 -8.52
CA ASP A 345 -20.67 -25.31 -8.34
C ASP A 345 -21.08 -25.45 -6.86
N ILE A 346 -21.70 -24.39 -6.33
CA ILE A 346 -22.13 -24.34 -4.93
C ILE A 346 -23.12 -25.47 -4.55
N ALA A 347 -23.93 -25.92 -5.52
CA ALA A 347 -24.88 -26.99 -5.29
C ALA A 347 -24.17 -28.34 -5.12
N ALA A 348 -23.05 -28.58 -5.82
CA ALA A 348 -22.20 -29.74 -5.60
C ALA A 348 -21.41 -29.63 -4.30
N ALA A 349 -20.85 -28.45 -4.01
CA ALA A 349 -20.15 -28.18 -2.75
C ALA A 349 -21.03 -28.52 -1.53
N GLU A 350 -22.28 -28.04 -1.52
CA GLU A 350 -23.21 -28.35 -0.43
C GLU A 350 -23.46 -29.86 -0.25
N ARG A 351 -23.56 -30.63 -1.34
CA ARG A 351 -23.75 -32.08 -1.24
C ARG A 351 -22.56 -32.75 -0.57
N GLU A 352 -21.35 -32.28 -0.86
CA GLU A 352 -20.12 -32.77 -0.23
C GLU A 352 -20.06 -32.36 1.24
N LEU A 353 -20.45 -31.13 1.59
CA LEU A 353 -20.54 -30.67 2.99
C LEU A 353 -21.56 -31.46 3.80
N LEU A 354 -22.75 -31.70 3.25
CA LEU A 354 -23.77 -32.53 3.91
C LEU A 354 -23.28 -33.97 4.08
N ALA A 355 -22.55 -34.52 3.10
CA ALA A 355 -21.90 -35.82 3.24
C ALA A 355 -20.83 -35.80 4.35
N ALA A 356 -20.01 -34.75 4.42
CA ALA A 356 -19.03 -34.56 5.48
C ALA A 356 -19.70 -34.48 6.87
N GLU A 357 -20.80 -33.73 7.02
CA GLU A 357 -21.57 -33.61 8.28
C GLU A 357 -22.12 -34.99 8.73
N THR A 358 -22.44 -35.89 7.79
CA THR A 358 -22.85 -37.27 8.16
C THR A 358 -21.68 -38.16 8.59
N MET A 359 -20.46 -37.85 8.16
CA MET A 359 -19.25 -38.58 8.56
C MET A 359 -18.78 -38.16 9.94
N ASP A 360 -18.81 -36.85 10.20
CA ASP A 360 -18.48 -36.23 11.48
C ASP A 360 -19.42 -35.03 11.72
N THR A 361 -20.24 -35.13 12.77
CA THR A 361 -21.24 -34.11 13.08
C THR A 361 -20.66 -32.90 13.80
N GLU A 362 -19.42 -32.98 14.27
CA GLU A 362 -18.77 -31.92 15.06
C GLU A 362 -17.56 -31.30 14.33
N TRP A 363 -17.32 -31.67 13.07
CA TRP A 363 -16.21 -31.13 12.28
C TRP A 363 -16.42 -29.62 12.01
N PRO A 364 -15.57 -28.72 12.54
CA PRO A 364 -15.88 -27.30 12.62
C PRO A 364 -16.01 -26.62 11.26
N LEU A 365 -15.08 -26.86 10.32
CA LEU A 365 -15.10 -26.20 9.00
C LEU A 365 -16.37 -26.55 8.21
N THR A 366 -16.79 -27.82 8.21
CA THR A 366 -18.04 -28.25 7.58
C THR A 366 -19.26 -27.55 8.20
N LEU A 367 -19.29 -27.39 9.52
CA LEU A 367 -20.40 -26.74 10.21
C LEU A 367 -20.46 -25.24 9.90
N VAL A 368 -19.31 -24.58 9.82
CA VAL A 368 -19.18 -23.17 9.47
C VAL A 368 -19.69 -22.93 8.04
N ASP A 369 -19.22 -23.68 7.05
CA ASP A 369 -19.66 -23.51 5.66
C ASP A 369 -21.15 -23.81 5.47
N LEU A 370 -21.67 -24.85 6.11
CA LEU A 370 -23.10 -25.13 6.12
C LEU A 370 -23.90 -23.99 6.79
N ALA A 371 -23.30 -23.30 7.78
CA ALA A 371 -23.94 -22.15 8.41
C ALA A 371 -24.02 -20.98 7.44
N HIS A 372 -22.99 -20.78 6.62
CA HIS A 372 -22.96 -19.72 5.60
C HIS A 372 -23.94 -20.03 4.48
N ILE A 373 -24.03 -21.28 4.03
CA ILE A 373 -25.04 -21.72 3.07
C ILE A 373 -26.47 -21.54 3.63
N ALA A 374 -26.68 -21.82 4.92
CA ALA A 374 -27.96 -21.55 5.57
C ALA A 374 -28.26 -20.05 5.68
N SER A 375 -27.25 -19.25 6.02
CA SER A 375 -27.33 -17.78 6.05
C SER A 375 -27.74 -17.24 4.68
N ASP A 376 -27.11 -17.71 3.61
CA ASP A 376 -27.41 -17.30 2.24
C ASP A 376 -28.86 -17.55 1.84
N ARG A 377 -29.42 -18.68 2.27
CA ARG A 377 -30.83 -19.01 2.07
C ARG A 377 -31.79 -18.20 2.93
N GLY A 378 -31.30 -17.35 3.81
CA GLY A 378 -32.11 -16.60 4.77
C GLY A 378 -32.56 -17.43 5.97
N ASP A 379 -31.92 -18.57 6.25
CA ASP A 379 -32.23 -19.44 7.38
C ASP A 379 -31.31 -19.15 8.58
N ALA A 380 -31.63 -18.07 9.30
CA ALA A 380 -30.87 -17.64 10.48
C ALA A 380 -30.91 -18.68 11.61
N GLU A 381 -32.00 -19.46 11.74
CA GLU A 381 -32.14 -20.46 12.79
C GLU A 381 -31.17 -21.63 12.56
N ARG A 382 -31.12 -22.17 11.34
CA ARG A 382 -30.17 -23.22 10.97
C ARG A 382 -28.73 -22.73 11.04
N ALA A 383 -28.44 -21.53 10.54
CA ALA A 383 -27.11 -20.94 10.60
C ALA A 383 -26.62 -20.81 12.06
N LEU A 384 -27.44 -20.25 12.95
CA LEU A 384 -27.09 -20.13 14.37
C LEU A 384 -26.94 -21.49 15.08
N ALA A 385 -27.76 -22.48 14.72
CA ALA A 385 -27.64 -23.82 15.28
C ALA A 385 -26.32 -24.50 14.87
N LEU A 386 -25.85 -24.27 13.65
CA LEU A 386 -24.57 -24.76 13.15
C LEU A 386 -23.39 -24.06 13.79
N LEU A 387 -23.37 -22.72 13.83
CA LEU A 387 -22.28 -21.96 14.48
C LEU A 387 -22.12 -22.35 15.95
N ARG A 388 -23.22 -22.54 16.68
CA ARG A 388 -23.15 -23.03 18.08
C ARG A 388 -22.56 -24.43 18.20
N ARG A 389 -22.86 -25.33 17.25
CA ARG A 389 -22.25 -26.67 17.21
C ARG A 389 -20.76 -26.61 16.85
N ALA A 390 -20.37 -25.67 15.99
CA ALA A 390 -18.97 -25.38 15.67
C ALA A 390 -18.20 -24.71 16.83
N GLY A 391 -18.86 -24.42 17.95
CA GLY A 391 -18.22 -23.87 19.15
C GLY A 391 -18.22 -22.34 19.24
N PHE A 392 -18.90 -21.62 18.34
CA PHE A 392 -18.94 -20.16 18.37
C PHE A 392 -19.70 -19.67 19.60
N PRO A 393 -19.12 -18.76 20.41
CA PRO A 393 -19.76 -18.30 21.62
C PRO A 393 -20.93 -17.33 21.32
N PRO A 394 -21.89 -17.15 22.24
CA PRO A 394 -23.07 -16.32 22.00
C PRO A 394 -22.77 -14.84 21.69
N ASP A 395 -21.61 -14.34 22.13
CA ASP A 395 -21.13 -12.98 21.93
C ASP A 395 -20.29 -12.82 20.66
N HIS A 396 -20.01 -13.89 19.91
CA HIS A 396 -19.31 -13.81 18.63
C HIS A 396 -20.07 -12.88 17.65
N PRO A 397 -19.38 -11.97 16.91
CA PRO A 397 -20.02 -11.00 16.01
C PRO A 397 -21.04 -11.62 15.03
N ASN A 398 -20.66 -12.69 14.32
CA ASN A 398 -21.56 -13.40 13.40
C ASN A 398 -22.81 -13.97 14.09
N VAL A 399 -22.66 -14.47 15.32
CA VAL A 399 -23.77 -14.99 16.12
C VAL A 399 -24.70 -13.86 16.56
N GLN A 400 -24.15 -12.74 17.06
CA GLN A 400 -24.95 -11.57 17.43
C GLN A 400 -25.65 -10.94 16.23
N PHE A 401 -25.00 -10.93 15.07
CA PHE A 401 -25.55 -10.41 13.82
C PHE A 401 -26.75 -11.24 13.37
N LEU A 402 -26.59 -12.55 13.22
CA LEU A 402 -27.67 -13.45 12.79
C LEU A 402 -28.86 -13.49 13.75
N GLN A 403 -28.62 -13.29 15.05
CA GLN A 403 -29.71 -13.18 16.04
C GLN A 403 -30.70 -12.06 15.74
N ARG A 404 -30.28 -10.97 15.08
CA ARG A 404 -31.15 -9.85 14.69
C ARG A 404 -32.19 -10.25 13.65
N TYR A 405 -31.92 -11.35 12.94
CA TYR A 405 -32.77 -11.87 11.86
C TYR A 405 -33.64 -13.05 12.27
N LEU A 406 -33.62 -13.43 13.56
CA LEU A 406 -34.57 -14.41 14.11
C LEU A 406 -35.97 -13.80 14.16
N VAL A 407 -36.91 -14.41 13.42
CA VAL A 407 -38.30 -13.95 13.40
C VAL A 407 -39.14 -14.70 14.42
N ALA A 408 -39.57 -14.00 15.47
CA ALA A 408 -40.51 -14.56 16.43
C ALA A 408 -41.96 -14.47 15.91
N PRO A 409 -42.83 -15.46 16.20
CA PRO A 409 -44.25 -15.35 15.92
C PRO A 409 -44.84 -14.11 16.58
N ARG A 410 -45.68 -13.36 15.85
CA ARG A 410 -46.38 -12.17 16.35
C ARG A 410 -47.31 -12.57 17.50
N PRO A 411 -46.97 -12.27 18.76
CA PRO A 411 -47.77 -12.71 19.91
C PRO A 411 -49.09 -11.92 20.02
N ASP A 412 -49.14 -10.75 19.39
CA ASP A 412 -50.28 -9.86 19.29
C ASP A 412 -51.35 -10.32 18.29
N LEU A 413 -51.05 -11.30 17.42
CA LEU A 413 -51.95 -11.77 16.36
C LEU A 413 -52.46 -13.18 16.65
N GLY A 414 -53.78 -13.32 16.83
CA GLY A 414 -54.40 -14.61 17.10
C GLY A 414 -54.27 -15.58 15.92
N ARG A 415 -53.97 -16.86 16.19
CA ARG A 415 -53.75 -17.92 15.19
C ARG A 415 -54.79 -17.98 14.04
N ASN A 416 -56.05 -17.61 14.30
CA ASN A 416 -57.13 -17.63 13.31
C ASN A 416 -57.52 -16.25 12.75
N GLU A 417 -56.86 -15.18 13.17
CA GLU A 417 -57.09 -13.81 12.70
C GLU A 417 -56.56 -13.61 11.28
N PRO A 418 -57.06 -12.60 10.53
CA PRO A 418 -56.49 -12.21 9.25
C PRO A 418 -55.00 -11.91 9.40
N CYS A 419 -54.17 -12.43 8.49
CA CYS A 419 -52.73 -12.24 8.54
C CYS A 419 -52.35 -10.78 8.34
N TRP A 420 -51.31 -10.33 9.05
CA TRP A 420 -50.78 -8.95 8.99
C TRP A 420 -50.30 -8.51 7.60
N CYS A 421 -49.95 -9.46 6.72
CA CYS A 421 -49.49 -9.19 5.35
C CYS A 421 -50.59 -8.69 4.39
N GLY A 422 -51.85 -8.55 4.84
CA GLY A 422 -52.94 -8.08 3.99
C GLY A 422 -53.51 -9.11 3.01
N SER A 423 -53.04 -10.36 3.03
CA SER A 423 -53.52 -11.43 2.12
C SER A 423 -54.97 -11.88 2.35
N GLY A 424 -55.59 -11.46 3.45
CA GLY A 424 -56.92 -11.91 3.89
C GLY A 424 -56.99 -13.37 4.36
N ARG A 425 -55.88 -14.13 4.30
CA ARG A 425 -55.80 -15.51 4.82
C ARG A 425 -55.65 -15.51 6.34
N LYS A 426 -56.09 -16.58 7.00
CA LYS A 426 -55.84 -16.78 8.45
C LYS A 426 -54.34 -16.85 8.70
N TYR A 427 -53.85 -16.22 9.77
CA TYR A 427 -52.43 -16.18 10.13
C TYR A 427 -51.78 -17.57 10.11
N LYS A 428 -52.43 -18.59 10.69
CA LYS A 428 -51.98 -20.00 10.65
C LYS A 428 -51.81 -20.65 9.29
N LYS A 429 -52.42 -20.08 8.25
CA LYS A 429 -52.39 -20.57 6.87
C LYS A 429 -51.59 -19.64 5.96
N CYS A 430 -50.94 -18.63 6.52
CA CYS A 430 -50.19 -17.62 5.81
C CYS A 430 -48.78 -17.54 6.37
N HIS A 431 -48.56 -16.70 7.40
CA HIS A 431 -47.22 -16.44 7.92
C HIS A 431 -46.93 -17.05 9.30
N LEU A 432 -47.88 -17.69 10.00
CA LEU A 432 -47.56 -18.27 11.31
C LEU A 432 -46.58 -19.45 11.13
N GLY A 433 -45.35 -19.28 11.61
CA GLY A 433 -44.25 -20.22 11.39
C GLY A 433 -43.51 -20.03 10.07
N ASN A 434 -43.82 -18.97 9.31
CA ASN A 434 -43.17 -18.56 8.06
C ASN A 434 -43.03 -17.02 8.03
N GLU A 435 -42.90 -16.39 9.20
CA GLU A 435 -42.71 -14.95 9.28
C GLU A 435 -41.34 -14.60 8.69
N GLN A 436 -41.30 -13.69 7.72
CA GLN A 436 -40.08 -13.20 7.13
C GLN A 436 -39.97 -11.69 7.38
N LEU A 437 -38.75 -11.24 7.62
CA LEU A 437 -38.43 -9.82 7.63
C LEU A 437 -38.66 -9.22 6.24
N SER A 438 -39.02 -7.95 6.21
CA SER A 438 -39.11 -7.22 4.94
C SER A 438 -37.77 -7.25 4.21
N LEU A 439 -37.81 -7.06 2.89
CA LEU A 439 -36.58 -6.99 2.09
C LEU A 439 -35.68 -5.83 2.56
N GLU A 440 -36.29 -4.73 3.03
CA GLU A 440 -35.61 -3.57 3.62
C GLU A 440 -34.81 -3.95 4.88
N GLU A 441 -35.39 -4.79 5.74
CA GLU A 441 -34.71 -5.28 6.94
C GLU A 441 -33.62 -6.31 6.61
N ARG A 442 -33.77 -7.07 5.52
CA ARG A 442 -32.79 -8.08 5.08
C ARG A 442 -31.65 -7.54 4.21
N ALA A 443 -31.77 -6.32 3.68
CA ALA A 443 -30.74 -5.76 2.80
C ALA A 443 -29.34 -5.70 3.44
N ALA A 444 -29.24 -5.33 4.73
CA ALA A 444 -27.97 -5.35 5.45
C ALA A 444 -27.42 -6.78 5.61
N TRP A 445 -28.29 -7.79 5.68
CA TRP A 445 -27.88 -9.19 5.67
C TRP A 445 -27.37 -9.61 4.30
N LEU A 446 -28.06 -9.22 3.22
CA LEU A 446 -27.62 -9.48 1.85
C LEU A 446 -26.21 -8.90 1.58
N TYR A 447 -25.98 -7.64 1.98
CA TYR A 447 -24.65 -7.04 1.88
C TYR A 447 -23.61 -7.81 2.71
N SER A 448 -23.96 -8.21 3.93
CA SER A 448 -23.07 -9.02 4.79
C SER A 448 -22.73 -10.39 4.18
N LYS A 449 -23.62 -11.01 3.40
CA LYS A 449 -23.32 -12.26 2.68
C LYS A 449 -22.27 -12.04 1.59
N ALA A 450 -22.36 -10.92 0.87
CA ALA A 450 -21.37 -10.55 -0.14
C ALA A 450 -20.01 -10.21 0.51
N ALA A 451 -20.00 -9.45 1.61
CA ALA A 451 -18.78 -9.17 2.37
C ALA A 451 -18.15 -10.45 2.94
N GLN A 452 -18.97 -11.39 3.38
CA GLN A 452 -18.50 -12.70 3.84
C GLN A 452 -17.85 -13.52 2.71
N HIS A 453 -18.42 -13.49 1.50
CA HIS A 453 -17.81 -14.12 0.32
C HIS A 453 -16.42 -13.52 0.02
N VAL A 454 -16.23 -12.22 0.18
CA VAL A 454 -14.92 -11.57 0.06
C VAL A 454 -13.94 -12.09 1.12
N SER A 455 -14.37 -12.17 2.39
CA SER A 455 -13.48 -12.58 3.48
C SER A 455 -13.09 -14.06 3.47
N GLU A 456 -13.85 -14.93 2.81
CA GLU A 456 -13.68 -16.39 2.87
C GLU A 456 -13.13 -17.02 1.59
N THR A 457 -12.66 -16.20 0.65
CA THR A 457 -12.17 -16.65 -0.66
C THR A 457 -10.90 -15.88 -1.04
N HIS A 458 -10.34 -16.18 -2.22
CA HIS A 458 -9.19 -15.49 -2.80
C HIS A 458 -9.29 -13.94 -2.79
N TRP A 459 -10.50 -13.37 -2.74
CA TRP A 459 -10.71 -11.92 -2.62
C TRP A 459 -10.13 -11.31 -1.33
N HIS A 460 -9.88 -12.10 -0.29
CA HIS A 460 -9.30 -11.61 0.97
C HIS A 460 -7.91 -10.98 0.76
N GLY A 461 -7.09 -11.53 -0.14
CA GLY A 461 -5.78 -10.96 -0.48
C GLY A 461 -5.90 -9.56 -1.11
N MET A 462 -6.86 -9.38 -2.03
CA MET A 462 -7.14 -8.06 -2.63
C MET A 462 -7.73 -7.08 -1.60
N LEU A 463 -8.50 -7.57 -0.63
CA LEU A 463 -8.99 -6.72 0.47
C LEU A 463 -7.84 -6.15 1.30
N LEU A 464 -6.80 -6.97 1.56
CA LEU A 464 -5.60 -6.54 2.26
C LEU A 464 -4.81 -5.50 1.46
N GLU A 465 -4.69 -5.68 0.14
CA GLU A 465 -4.06 -4.70 -0.75
C GLU A 465 -4.75 -3.33 -0.68
N LEU A 466 -6.09 -3.33 -0.74
CA LEU A 466 -6.87 -2.09 -0.59
C LEU A 466 -6.78 -1.49 0.81
N ALA A 467 -6.67 -2.31 1.85
CA ALA A 467 -6.47 -1.85 3.21
C ALA A 467 -5.10 -1.18 3.40
N LEU A 468 -4.05 -1.71 2.75
CA LEU A 468 -2.73 -1.08 2.68
C LEU A 468 -2.81 0.29 2.00
N GLU A 469 -3.47 0.36 0.83
CA GLU A 469 -3.64 1.64 0.13
C GLU A 469 -4.44 2.64 0.97
N ARG A 470 -5.51 2.19 1.63
CA ARG A 470 -6.32 3.02 2.53
C ARG A 470 -5.54 3.54 3.74
N SER A 471 -4.46 2.86 4.12
CA SER A 471 -3.61 3.17 5.27
C SER A 471 -2.35 3.96 4.90
N ARG A 472 -2.14 4.30 3.62
CA ARG A 472 -0.90 4.90 3.08
C ARG A 472 -0.39 6.14 3.84
N TYR A 473 -1.29 6.93 4.43
CA TYR A 473 -0.94 8.16 5.14
C TYR A 473 -1.08 8.06 6.67
N ALA A 474 -1.18 6.84 7.21
CA ALA A 474 -1.25 6.62 8.66
C ALA A 474 0.14 6.69 9.30
N ASP A 475 0.20 7.21 10.52
CA ASP A 475 1.46 7.27 11.29
C ASP A 475 1.89 5.89 11.84
N ASP A 476 0.92 5.00 12.10
CA ASP A 476 1.14 3.61 12.55
C ASP A 476 0.43 2.66 11.57
N LEU A 477 1.22 1.95 10.76
CA LEU A 477 0.70 1.13 9.67
C LEU A 477 -0.01 -0.13 10.17
N HIS A 478 0.43 -0.72 11.29
CA HIS A 478 -0.11 -2.01 11.75
C HIS A 478 -1.57 -1.89 12.20
N ASP A 479 -1.85 -0.94 13.09
CA ASP A 479 -3.20 -0.68 13.57
C ASP A 479 -4.10 -0.12 12.45
N ALA A 480 -3.55 0.72 11.57
CA ALA A 480 -4.29 1.30 10.46
C ALA A 480 -4.78 0.26 9.45
N ILE A 481 -3.96 -0.74 9.10
CA ILE A 481 -4.38 -1.83 8.20
C ILE A 481 -5.55 -2.59 8.81
N ALA A 482 -5.48 -2.93 10.10
CA ALA A 482 -6.56 -3.67 10.77
C ALA A 482 -7.88 -2.88 10.78
N GLU A 483 -7.82 -1.56 10.98
CA GLU A 483 -8.99 -0.68 10.86
C GLU A 483 -9.50 -0.60 9.42
N ALA A 484 -8.60 -0.47 8.45
CA ALA A 484 -8.91 -0.37 7.02
C ALA A 484 -9.54 -1.65 6.45
N MET A 485 -9.15 -2.84 6.94
CA MET A 485 -9.80 -4.12 6.61
C MET A 485 -11.29 -4.15 6.98
N SER A 486 -11.71 -3.31 7.94
CA SER A 486 -13.10 -3.13 8.33
C SER A 486 -13.73 -1.83 7.79
N ASP A 487 -13.00 -1.05 6.98
CA ASP A 487 -13.52 0.19 6.38
C ASP A 487 -14.61 -0.16 5.34
N PRO A 488 -15.84 0.37 5.50
CA PRO A 488 -16.90 0.15 4.53
C PRO A 488 -16.56 0.57 3.09
N LEU A 489 -15.70 1.58 2.90
CA LEU A 489 -15.24 2.00 1.57
C LEU A 489 -14.42 0.89 0.91
N VAL A 490 -13.46 0.32 1.65
CA VAL A 490 -12.53 -0.71 1.15
C VAL A 490 -13.32 -1.95 0.72
N MET A 491 -14.24 -2.42 1.56
CA MET A 491 -15.10 -3.55 1.23
C MET A 491 -16.00 -3.28 0.02
N ASP A 492 -16.63 -2.11 -0.07
CA ASP A 492 -17.55 -1.79 -1.18
C ASP A 492 -16.84 -1.53 -2.50
N ALA A 493 -15.64 -0.94 -2.46
CA ALA A 493 -14.78 -0.80 -3.62
C ALA A 493 -14.45 -2.17 -4.20
N LEU A 494 -14.01 -3.11 -3.38
CA LEU A 494 -13.74 -4.47 -3.85
C LEU A 494 -15.00 -5.18 -4.37
N LEU A 495 -16.14 -5.00 -3.69
CA LEU A 495 -17.40 -5.60 -4.12
C LEU A 495 -17.84 -5.08 -5.50
N HIS A 496 -17.76 -3.78 -5.76
CA HIS A 496 -18.39 -3.17 -6.92
C HIS A 496 -17.42 -2.72 -8.01
N GLU A 497 -16.31 -2.08 -7.64
CA GLU A 497 -15.27 -1.68 -8.58
C GLU A 497 -14.34 -2.88 -8.92
N GLY A 498 -14.06 -3.75 -7.95
CA GLY A 498 -13.27 -4.98 -8.12
C GLY A 498 -14.07 -6.24 -8.47
N ASP A 499 -15.33 -6.11 -8.91
CA ASP A 499 -16.21 -7.20 -9.38
C ASP A 499 -16.53 -8.35 -8.38
N ALA A 500 -16.09 -8.30 -7.12
CA ALA A 500 -16.31 -9.38 -6.17
C ALA A 500 -17.81 -9.62 -5.85
N PHE A 501 -18.67 -8.61 -5.98
CA PHE A 501 -20.12 -8.76 -5.84
C PHE A 501 -20.75 -9.52 -7.03
N ALA A 502 -20.22 -9.33 -8.24
CA ALA A 502 -20.65 -10.09 -9.40
C ALA A 502 -20.25 -11.56 -9.27
N ASP A 503 -19.06 -11.81 -8.74
CA ASP A 503 -18.59 -13.17 -8.42
C ASP A 503 -19.45 -13.83 -7.33
N PHE A 504 -19.75 -13.12 -6.23
CA PHE A 504 -20.69 -13.57 -5.20
C PHE A 504 -22.04 -13.97 -5.80
N LEU A 505 -22.61 -13.15 -6.69
CA LEU A 505 -23.88 -13.48 -7.36
C LEU A 505 -23.77 -14.68 -8.30
N ARG A 506 -22.64 -14.85 -8.97
CA ARG A 506 -22.38 -16.01 -9.84
C ARG A 506 -22.30 -17.30 -9.05
N VAL A 507 -21.56 -17.30 -7.94
CA VAL A 507 -21.27 -18.50 -7.13
C VAL A 507 -22.40 -18.79 -6.14
N ARG A 508 -22.78 -17.80 -5.33
CA ARG A 508 -23.72 -17.95 -4.19
C ARG A 508 -25.14 -17.55 -4.54
N GLY A 509 -25.36 -16.78 -5.61
CA GLY A 509 -26.69 -16.36 -6.07
C GLY A 509 -27.73 -17.49 -6.23
N PRO A 510 -27.38 -18.72 -6.65
CA PRO A 510 -28.31 -19.85 -6.67
C PRO A 510 -28.87 -20.27 -5.30
N LEU A 511 -28.24 -19.86 -4.19
CA LEU A 511 -28.71 -20.12 -2.83
C LEU A 511 -29.67 -19.04 -2.31
N LEU A 512 -29.57 -17.81 -2.83
CA LEU A 512 -30.31 -16.67 -2.29
C LEU A 512 -31.83 -16.82 -2.51
N PRO A 513 -32.66 -16.30 -1.58
CA PRO A 513 -34.07 -16.06 -1.84
C PRO A 513 -34.27 -15.26 -3.15
N ASP A 514 -35.31 -15.59 -3.92
CA ASP A 514 -35.57 -14.96 -5.24
C ASP A 514 -35.61 -13.42 -5.17
N ASP A 515 -36.13 -12.86 -4.08
CA ASP A 515 -36.24 -11.41 -3.90
C ASP A 515 -34.92 -10.74 -3.51
N GLU A 516 -34.08 -11.40 -2.71
CA GLU A 516 -32.70 -10.97 -2.42
C GLU A 516 -31.82 -11.07 -3.65
N ARG A 517 -31.94 -12.14 -4.43
CA ARG A 517 -31.21 -12.28 -5.68
C ARG A 517 -31.58 -11.17 -6.66
N ALA A 518 -32.87 -10.91 -6.85
CA ALA A 518 -33.34 -9.84 -7.73
C ALA A 518 -32.91 -8.44 -7.23
N LEU A 519 -32.76 -8.26 -5.91
CA LEU A 519 -32.23 -7.04 -5.31
C LEU A 519 -30.73 -6.88 -5.58
N ALA A 520 -29.95 -7.93 -5.36
CA ALA A 520 -28.51 -7.93 -5.65
C ALA A 520 -28.24 -7.71 -7.15
N GLU A 521 -29.02 -8.32 -8.05
CA GLU A 521 -28.93 -8.06 -9.50
C GLU A 521 -29.22 -6.59 -9.85
N GLN A 522 -30.04 -5.88 -9.06
CA GLN A 522 -30.24 -4.44 -9.22
C GLN A 522 -29.05 -3.63 -8.69
N TRP A 523 -28.41 -4.07 -7.60
CA TRP A 523 -27.25 -3.38 -7.04
C TRP A 523 -26.06 -3.35 -8.00
N LEU A 524 -25.88 -4.40 -8.80
CA LEU A 524 -24.87 -4.44 -9.88
C LEU A 524 -25.06 -3.35 -10.95
N LEU A 525 -26.24 -2.73 -11.04
CA LEU A 525 -26.54 -1.70 -12.04
C LEU A 525 -26.36 -0.28 -11.50
N VAL A 526 -25.99 -0.13 -10.23
CA VAL A 526 -25.86 1.17 -9.56
C VAL A 526 -24.39 1.49 -9.38
N ASP A 527 -23.94 2.56 -10.03
CA ASP A 527 -22.58 3.08 -9.89
C ASP A 527 -22.44 3.99 -8.65
N ARG A 528 -21.22 4.08 -8.11
CA ARG A 528 -20.85 5.09 -7.11
C ARG A 528 -20.98 6.48 -7.72
N SER A 529 -21.40 7.46 -6.93
CA SER A 529 -21.54 8.84 -7.41
C SER A 529 -21.23 9.88 -6.33
N VAL A 530 -21.16 11.13 -6.75
CA VAL A 530 -21.00 12.30 -5.88
C VAL A 530 -22.36 12.95 -5.69
N PHE A 531 -22.76 13.10 -4.44
CA PHE A 531 -24.07 13.52 -4.01
C PHE A 531 -23.99 14.83 -3.23
N GLU A 532 -24.80 15.81 -3.60
CA GLU A 532 -25.03 17.00 -2.80
C GLU A 532 -26.16 16.78 -1.79
N VAL A 533 -25.91 17.03 -0.51
CA VAL A 533 -26.92 17.00 0.54
C VAL A 533 -27.85 18.21 0.38
N GLN A 534 -29.14 17.97 0.17
CA GLN A 534 -30.14 19.03 0.01
C GLN A 534 -30.98 19.27 1.27
N ALA A 535 -31.29 18.21 2.01
CA ALA A 535 -32.08 18.28 3.23
C ALA A 535 -31.73 17.11 4.16
N VAL A 536 -31.84 17.35 5.47
CA VAL A 536 -31.50 16.35 6.49
C VAL A 536 -32.61 16.30 7.54
N ARG A 537 -33.05 15.09 7.90
CA ARG A 537 -33.83 14.83 9.11
C ARG A 537 -32.96 13.99 10.07
N PRO A 538 -32.38 14.61 11.11
CA PRO A 538 -31.43 13.95 11.98
C PRO A 538 -31.96 12.66 12.59
N GLY A 539 -31.21 11.56 12.42
CA GLY A 539 -31.59 10.24 12.92
C GLY A 539 -32.56 9.46 12.02
N GLU A 540 -32.97 10.00 10.87
CA GLU A 540 -33.99 9.39 10.01
C GLU A 540 -33.59 9.31 8.53
N THR A 541 -33.40 10.46 7.86
CA THR A 541 -33.24 10.52 6.40
C THR A 541 -32.32 11.66 5.95
N VAL A 542 -31.70 11.46 4.79
CA VAL A 542 -30.93 12.47 4.05
C VAL A 542 -31.50 12.54 2.63
N THR A 543 -31.88 13.73 2.17
CA THR A 543 -32.22 13.96 0.76
C THR A 543 -30.96 14.40 0.03
N VAL A 544 -30.55 13.64 -0.98
CA VAL A 544 -29.39 13.94 -1.80
C VAL A 544 -29.75 14.15 -3.26
N ARG A 545 -28.93 14.94 -3.95
CA ARG A 545 -28.96 15.08 -5.41
C ARG A 545 -27.65 14.56 -5.98
N ASP A 546 -27.72 13.61 -6.89
CA ASP A 546 -26.57 13.17 -7.68
C ASP A 546 -26.08 14.33 -8.55
N VAL A 547 -24.81 14.70 -8.42
CA VAL A 547 -24.22 15.83 -9.16
C VAL A 547 -23.92 15.46 -10.61
N ARG A 548 -23.67 14.17 -10.91
CA ARG A 548 -23.40 13.65 -12.25
C ARG A 548 -24.67 13.52 -13.08
N THR A 549 -25.75 13.01 -12.48
CA THR A 549 -27.01 12.72 -13.19
C THR A 549 -28.11 13.76 -12.95
N GLY A 550 -28.08 14.45 -11.81
CA GLY A 550 -29.13 15.37 -11.37
C GLY A 550 -30.29 14.68 -10.64
N ASP A 551 -30.29 13.35 -10.51
CA ASP A 551 -31.32 12.58 -9.84
C ASP A 551 -31.37 12.88 -8.34
N ARG A 552 -32.57 12.72 -7.75
CA ARG A 552 -32.81 13.04 -6.32
C ARG A 552 -33.28 11.80 -5.58
N HIS A 553 -32.65 11.53 -4.45
CA HIS A 553 -32.95 10.38 -3.60
C HIS A 553 -33.25 10.82 -2.18
N GLU A 554 -34.30 10.26 -1.58
CA GLU A 554 -34.52 10.31 -0.12
C GLU A 554 -33.95 9.01 0.46
N VAL A 555 -32.84 9.11 1.16
CA VAL A 555 -32.05 7.98 1.66
C VAL A 555 -32.31 7.82 3.16
N ARG A 556 -32.65 6.60 3.59
CA ARG A 556 -32.81 6.28 5.01
C ARG A 556 -31.44 6.06 5.63
N GLU A 557 -31.04 7.00 6.48
CA GLU A 557 -29.73 6.99 7.12
C GLU A 557 -29.83 7.61 8.53
N ARG A 558 -29.35 6.89 9.54
CA ARG A 558 -29.57 7.24 10.96
C ARG A 558 -28.36 7.86 11.65
N LEU A 559 -27.16 7.44 11.28
CA LEU A 559 -25.92 7.89 11.91
C LEU A 559 -25.42 9.13 11.17
N ALA A 560 -25.18 9.04 9.87
CA ALA A 560 -24.62 10.15 9.11
C ALA A 560 -25.58 11.36 9.06
N SER A 561 -26.91 11.15 9.08
CA SER A 561 -27.90 12.24 9.14
C SER A 561 -27.81 13.11 10.40
N ARG A 562 -27.06 12.70 11.43
CA ARG A 562 -26.82 13.52 12.62
C ARG A 562 -25.64 14.48 12.45
N GLU A 563 -24.80 14.24 11.46
CA GLU A 563 -23.54 14.97 11.26
C GLU A 563 -23.53 15.77 9.97
N VAL A 564 -24.05 15.21 8.88
CA VAL A 564 -24.03 15.85 7.57
C VAL A 564 -24.97 17.06 7.53
N LYS A 565 -24.59 18.06 6.73
CA LYS A 565 -25.33 19.31 6.58
C LYS A 565 -25.73 19.57 5.13
N PRO A 566 -26.85 20.27 4.89
CA PRO A 566 -27.18 20.76 3.56
C PRO A 566 -26.00 21.52 2.93
N GLY A 567 -25.71 21.25 1.66
CA GLY A 567 -24.60 21.83 0.90
C GLY A 567 -23.34 20.96 0.86
N GLU A 568 -23.17 20.01 1.79
CA GLU A 568 -22.03 19.08 1.78
C GLU A 568 -22.10 18.11 0.58
N LEU A 569 -20.92 17.69 0.10
CA LEU A 569 -20.76 16.71 -0.96
C LEU A 569 -20.29 15.38 -0.37
N LEU A 570 -20.91 14.30 -0.81
CA LEU A 570 -20.66 12.93 -0.35
C LEU A 570 -20.37 12.03 -1.56
N CYS A 571 -19.27 11.31 -1.56
CA CYS A 571 -19.05 10.18 -2.45
C CYS A 571 -19.57 8.91 -1.77
N ALA A 572 -20.57 8.27 -2.38
CA ALA A 572 -21.23 7.11 -1.79
C ALA A 572 -21.95 6.29 -2.86
N ARG A 573 -22.52 5.14 -2.47
CA ARG A 573 -23.46 4.36 -3.29
C ARG A 573 -24.85 4.38 -2.67
N VAL A 574 -25.84 4.85 -3.43
CA VAL A 574 -27.25 4.90 -3.01
C VAL A 574 -27.98 3.70 -3.61
N LEU A 575 -28.18 2.65 -2.82
CA LEU A 575 -28.80 1.41 -3.27
C LEU A 575 -30.28 1.33 -2.88
N PRO A 576 -31.14 0.78 -3.75
CA PRO A 576 -32.50 0.41 -3.36
C PRO A 576 -32.48 -0.75 -2.38
N THR A 577 -33.35 -0.77 -1.37
CA THR A 577 -33.50 -1.92 -0.44
C THR A 577 -34.93 -2.44 -0.37
N GLY A 578 -35.69 -2.26 -1.45
CA GLY A 578 -37.12 -2.52 -1.49
C GLY A 578 -37.85 -1.25 -1.92
N SER A 579 -38.65 -0.65 -1.04
CA SER A 579 -39.37 0.58 -1.35
C SER A 579 -38.61 1.87 -0.99
N ILE A 580 -37.43 1.74 -0.38
CA ILE A 580 -36.59 2.84 0.10
C ILE A 580 -35.18 2.76 -0.49
N MET A 581 -34.42 3.85 -0.34
CA MET A 581 -32.99 3.92 -0.67
C MET A 581 -32.15 3.97 0.61
N GLN A 582 -30.95 3.38 0.59
CA GLN A 582 -29.98 3.40 1.69
C GLN A 582 -28.56 3.61 1.16
N PHE A 583 -27.66 4.11 2.02
CA PHE A 583 -26.23 4.12 1.74
C PHE A 583 -25.63 2.76 2.11
N PHE A 584 -24.77 2.25 1.23
CA PHE A 584 -23.86 1.14 1.50
C PHE A 584 -22.45 1.55 1.12
N GLY A 585 -21.46 0.84 1.68
CA GLY A 585 -20.07 1.04 1.30
C GLY A 585 -19.41 2.32 1.77
N GLY A 586 -19.84 2.83 2.91
CA GLY A 586 -19.30 4.06 3.49
C GLY A 586 -19.88 5.32 2.89
N ILE A 587 -19.58 6.44 3.53
CA ILE A 587 -20.01 7.78 3.11
C ILE A 587 -18.79 8.68 3.21
N GLU A 588 -18.17 8.96 2.07
CA GLU A 588 -16.93 9.71 2.00
C GLU A 588 -17.25 11.19 1.80
N ARG A 589 -16.79 12.07 2.69
CA ARG A 589 -16.96 13.52 2.50
C ARG A 589 -16.00 14.01 1.43
N VAL A 590 -16.50 14.86 0.55
CA VAL A 590 -15.75 15.43 -0.58
C VAL A 590 -15.76 16.95 -0.44
N SER A 591 -14.59 17.58 -0.57
CA SER A 591 -14.53 19.04 -0.62
C SER A 591 -14.98 19.57 -1.98
N LEU A 592 -15.35 20.84 -2.06
CA LEU A 592 -15.74 21.45 -3.34
C LEU A 592 -14.60 21.43 -4.37
N GLY A 593 -13.34 21.52 -3.94
CA GLY A 593 -12.16 21.50 -4.81
C GLY A 593 -11.89 20.14 -5.45
N GLU A 594 -12.19 19.06 -4.74
CA GLU A 594 -11.98 17.68 -5.22
C GLU A 594 -13.12 17.19 -6.12
N ARG A 595 -14.26 17.88 -6.13
CA ARG A 595 -15.50 17.41 -6.78
C ARG A 595 -15.32 17.12 -8.27
N ASP A 596 -14.78 18.07 -9.02
CA ASP A 596 -14.73 17.97 -10.48
C ASP A 596 -13.73 16.86 -10.89
N GLU A 597 -12.59 16.75 -10.21
CA GLU A 597 -11.60 15.66 -10.40
C GLU A 597 -12.18 14.29 -10.04
N LEU A 598 -12.89 14.16 -8.92
CA LEU A 598 -13.52 12.91 -8.54
C LEU A 598 -14.65 12.51 -9.50
N ILE A 599 -15.40 13.46 -10.06
CA ILE A 599 -16.40 13.17 -11.09
C ILE A 599 -15.71 12.64 -12.35
N GLU A 600 -14.64 13.28 -12.80
CA GLU A 600 -13.88 12.83 -13.97
C GLU A 600 -13.33 11.41 -13.76
N LEU A 601 -12.79 11.13 -12.57
CA LEU A 601 -12.33 9.80 -12.19
C LEU A 601 -13.49 8.78 -12.25
N LEU A 602 -14.63 9.06 -11.62
CA LEU A 602 -15.77 8.14 -11.64
C LEU A 602 -16.37 7.97 -13.04
N ASP A 603 -16.24 8.94 -13.94
CA ASP A 603 -16.66 8.84 -15.34
C ASP A 603 -15.71 7.94 -16.16
N SER A 604 -14.43 7.83 -15.78
CA SER A 604 -13.47 6.90 -16.40
C SER A 604 -13.61 5.45 -15.93
N ARG A 605 -14.43 5.18 -14.90
CA ARG A 605 -14.62 3.85 -14.26
C ARG A 605 -13.29 3.30 -13.73
N PRO A 606 -12.79 3.85 -12.62
CA PRO A 606 -11.52 3.44 -12.06
C PRO A 606 -11.63 2.01 -11.51
N ASP A 607 -10.52 1.29 -11.48
CA ASP A 607 -10.39 0.11 -10.64
C ASP A 607 -10.46 0.48 -9.14
N GLU A 608 -10.62 -0.54 -8.31
CA GLU A 608 -10.77 -0.46 -6.86
C GLU A 608 -9.58 0.20 -6.18
N VAL A 609 -8.35 -0.07 -6.62
CA VAL A 609 -7.11 0.47 -6.05
C VAL A 609 -7.02 1.97 -6.32
N THR A 610 -7.21 2.36 -7.59
CA THR A 610 -7.22 3.76 -8.03
C THR A 610 -8.27 4.58 -7.31
N LEU A 611 -9.48 4.02 -7.13
CA LEU A 611 -10.56 4.69 -6.40
C LEU A 611 -10.20 4.90 -4.92
N VAL A 612 -9.73 3.85 -4.24
CA VAL A 612 -9.36 3.91 -2.82
C VAL A 612 -8.20 4.89 -2.61
N ALA A 613 -7.19 4.88 -3.48
CA ALA A 613 -6.08 5.83 -3.46
C ALA A 613 -6.59 7.28 -3.54
N ALA A 614 -7.47 7.58 -4.51
CA ALA A 614 -7.98 8.93 -4.71
C ALA A 614 -8.77 9.44 -3.49
N LEU A 615 -9.61 8.60 -2.89
CA LEU A 615 -10.41 8.94 -1.71
C LEU A 615 -9.58 8.95 -0.41
N THR A 616 -8.41 8.32 -0.41
CA THR A 616 -7.46 8.29 0.71
C THR A 616 -6.55 9.52 0.71
N ARG A 617 -6.30 10.13 -0.46
CA ARG A 617 -5.49 11.34 -0.63
C ARG A 617 -5.90 12.51 0.26
N ARG A 618 -7.16 12.58 0.72
CA ARG A 618 -7.61 13.59 1.69
C ARG A 618 -6.87 13.53 3.04
N PHE A 619 -6.26 12.39 3.36
CA PHE A 619 -5.44 12.19 4.56
C PHE A 619 -3.96 12.50 4.31
N ALA A 620 -3.57 12.74 3.04
CA ALA A 620 -2.21 13.11 2.72
C ALA A 620 -1.83 14.43 3.41
N PRO A 621 -0.57 14.58 3.85
CA PRO A 621 -0.09 15.85 4.36
C PRO A 621 -0.22 16.95 3.28
N PRO A 622 -0.53 18.21 3.68
CA PRO A 622 -0.75 19.28 2.72
C PRO A 622 0.53 19.56 1.92
N THR A 623 0.43 19.54 0.59
CA THR A 623 1.52 19.99 -0.27
C THR A 623 1.60 21.51 -0.22
N LEU A 624 2.62 22.03 0.47
CA LEU A 624 2.83 23.47 0.58
C LEU A 624 3.63 23.97 -0.61
N THR A 625 3.13 24.99 -1.32
CA THR A 625 3.84 25.67 -2.40
C THR A 625 4.10 27.13 -2.05
N ASN A 626 5.17 27.69 -2.60
CA ASN A 626 5.50 29.10 -2.49
C ASN A 626 4.56 29.95 -3.39
N THR A 627 4.70 31.28 -3.33
CA THR A 627 3.87 32.22 -4.11
C THR A 627 4.04 32.13 -5.65
N GLU A 628 4.98 31.33 -6.12
CA GLU A 628 5.32 31.11 -7.52
C GLU A 628 4.92 29.71 -8.02
N GLY A 629 4.37 28.88 -7.13
CA GLY A 629 3.89 27.53 -7.43
C GLY A 629 4.91 26.42 -7.14
N ASP A 630 6.14 26.75 -6.75
CA ASP A 630 7.16 25.75 -6.44
C ASP A 630 6.91 25.11 -5.08
N LEU A 631 7.34 23.85 -4.89
CA LEU A 631 7.25 23.16 -3.59
C LEU A 631 8.05 23.90 -2.52
N LEU A 632 7.49 24.00 -1.31
CA LEU A 632 8.21 24.54 -0.17
C LEU A 632 9.27 23.55 0.30
N MET A 633 10.52 23.95 0.07
CA MET A 633 11.71 23.27 0.57
C MET A 633 12.40 24.16 1.61
N VAL A 634 13.30 23.60 2.39
CA VAL A 634 14.35 24.35 3.08
C VAL A 634 15.63 24.07 2.32
N CYS A 635 16.07 25.06 1.56
CA CYS A 635 17.32 24.99 0.79
C CYS A 635 18.34 25.91 1.44
N GLU A 636 19.48 25.37 1.81
CA GLU A 636 20.60 26.11 2.38
C GLU A 636 21.87 25.81 1.57
N ALA A 637 22.64 26.84 1.23
CA ALA A 637 23.94 26.67 0.58
C ALA A 637 24.99 27.57 1.23
N ALA A 638 26.19 27.04 1.44
CA ALA A 638 27.36 27.81 1.83
C ALA A 638 28.30 27.90 0.64
N VAL A 639 28.56 29.13 0.17
CA VAL A 639 29.45 29.36 -0.97
C VAL A 639 30.64 30.22 -0.58
N ARG A 640 31.82 29.91 -1.12
CA ARG A 640 32.97 30.82 -1.04
C ARG A 640 32.81 31.90 -2.11
N PHE A 641 32.74 33.16 -1.69
CA PHE A 641 32.44 34.29 -2.57
C PHE A 641 33.45 35.43 -2.34
N ALA A 642 34.22 35.79 -3.37
CA ALA A 642 35.40 36.63 -3.21
C ALA A 642 35.11 38.13 -3.11
N ASP A 643 34.02 38.61 -3.73
CA ASP A 643 33.68 40.04 -3.77
C ASP A 643 32.23 40.32 -3.32
N PRO A 644 31.96 40.34 -2.00
CA PRO A 644 30.62 40.62 -1.47
C PRO A 644 30.03 41.97 -1.89
N ALA A 645 30.84 42.94 -2.34
CA ALA A 645 30.34 44.22 -2.83
C ALA A 645 29.56 44.10 -4.15
N ALA A 646 29.78 43.01 -4.91
CA ALA A 646 29.03 42.72 -6.13
C ALA A 646 27.57 42.36 -5.86
N LEU A 647 27.23 41.90 -4.65
CA LEU A 647 25.86 41.54 -4.25
C LEU A 647 24.93 42.76 -4.21
N ASP A 648 25.46 43.94 -3.90
CA ASP A 648 24.71 45.20 -3.83
C ASP A 648 24.10 45.61 -5.19
N ALA A 649 24.57 45.02 -6.30
CA ALA A 649 24.03 45.27 -7.63
C ALA A 649 22.75 44.46 -7.95
N VAL A 650 22.50 43.38 -7.21
CA VAL A 650 21.44 42.40 -7.50
C VAL A 650 20.48 42.23 -6.33
N TYR A 651 20.98 42.26 -5.10
CA TYR A 651 20.21 42.01 -3.89
C TYR A 651 20.07 43.28 -3.04
N VAL A 652 19.01 43.32 -2.22
CA VAL A 652 18.75 44.45 -1.32
C VAL A 652 19.48 44.22 -0.02
N ARG A 653 20.46 45.07 0.28
CA ARG A 653 21.24 45.01 1.53
C ARG A 653 20.42 45.49 2.72
N ALA A 654 20.51 44.77 3.83
CA ALA A 654 20.00 45.19 5.14
C ALA A 654 21.12 45.76 6.01
N ASP A 655 20.78 46.73 6.87
CA ASP A 655 21.71 47.38 7.81
C ASP A 655 21.91 46.52 9.07
N ASP A 656 22.35 45.27 8.89
CA ASP A 656 22.63 44.30 9.96
C ASP A 656 24.14 43.95 10.06
N ASP A 657 24.58 43.48 11.24
CA ASP A 657 25.95 42.96 11.49
C ASP A 657 25.86 41.51 12.00
N PRO A 658 26.37 40.51 11.25
CA PRO A 658 27.11 40.63 9.99
C PRO A 658 26.23 41.05 8.79
N PRO A 659 26.81 41.40 7.62
CA PRO A 659 26.06 41.87 6.45
C PRO A 659 25.07 40.83 5.88
N HIS A 660 23.85 41.29 5.62
CA HIS A 660 22.75 40.48 5.07
C HIS A 660 22.16 41.12 3.80
N TRP A 661 21.69 40.28 2.88
CA TRP A 661 20.99 40.67 1.65
C TRP A 661 19.72 39.85 1.44
N PHE A 662 18.76 40.44 0.76
CA PHE A 662 17.48 39.81 0.43
C PHE A 662 17.15 39.96 -1.06
N GLU A 663 16.70 38.88 -1.69
CA GLU A 663 15.95 38.94 -2.94
C GLU A 663 14.46 39.01 -2.62
N HIS A 664 13.72 39.94 -3.23
CA HIS A 664 12.27 40.06 -3.05
C HIS A 664 11.52 39.62 -4.29
N VAL A 665 10.29 39.12 -4.11
CA VAL A 665 9.36 38.89 -5.22
C VAL A 665 9.04 40.24 -5.88
N PRO A 666 9.14 40.38 -7.22
CA PRO A 666 8.90 41.64 -7.91
C PRO A 666 7.56 42.28 -7.52
N GLY A 667 7.63 43.49 -6.99
CA GLY A 667 6.44 44.26 -6.59
C GLY A 667 5.73 43.79 -5.31
N LYS A 668 6.32 42.86 -4.56
CA LYS A 668 5.75 42.37 -3.28
C LYS A 668 6.82 42.34 -2.17
N PRO A 669 6.42 42.43 -0.89
CA PRO A 669 7.36 42.42 0.24
C PRO A 669 7.92 41.03 0.61
N GLN A 670 7.46 39.94 -0.03
CA GLN A 670 7.92 38.59 0.25
C GLN A 670 9.36 38.36 -0.24
N ILE A 671 10.14 37.65 0.58
CA ILE A 671 11.54 37.30 0.30
C ILE A 671 11.59 35.99 -0.51
N ARG A 672 12.40 35.97 -1.57
CA ARG A 672 12.75 34.79 -2.38
C ARG A 672 14.02 34.09 -1.87
N ALA A 673 15.00 34.88 -1.42
CA ALA A 673 16.28 34.39 -0.95
C ALA A 673 16.84 35.31 0.14
N SER A 674 17.47 34.73 1.16
CA SER A 674 18.31 35.43 2.12
C SER A 674 19.77 35.08 1.86
N LEU A 675 20.67 36.06 1.96
CA LEU A 675 22.10 35.84 1.85
C LEU A 675 22.79 36.50 3.04
N LYS A 676 23.59 35.74 3.77
CA LYS A 676 24.30 36.19 4.98
C LYS A 676 25.79 35.92 4.84
N LEU A 677 26.61 36.96 4.99
CA LEU A 677 28.06 36.80 4.95
C LEU A 677 28.60 36.46 6.33
N ASP A 678 29.35 35.36 6.43
CA ASP A 678 30.09 34.95 7.62
C ASP A 678 31.55 34.68 7.23
N GLY A 679 32.44 35.63 7.55
CA GLY A 679 33.84 35.58 7.13
C GLY A 679 34.01 35.67 5.61
N ASP A 680 34.56 34.62 4.99
CA ASP A 680 34.73 34.46 3.54
C ASP A 680 33.64 33.58 2.89
N THR A 681 32.63 33.18 3.68
CA THR A 681 31.56 32.27 3.28
C THR A 681 30.23 33.00 3.26
N LEU A 682 29.50 32.90 2.15
CA LEU A 682 28.16 33.43 1.99
C LEU A 682 27.16 32.29 2.16
N ARG A 683 26.32 32.38 3.19
CA ARG A 683 25.20 31.46 3.42
C ARG A 683 23.99 31.97 2.67
N VAL A 684 23.38 31.09 1.88
CA VAL A 684 22.18 31.35 1.09
C VAL A 684 21.07 30.48 1.62
N GLU A 685 19.89 31.06 1.87
CA GLU A 685 18.70 30.30 2.22
C GLU A 685 17.57 30.65 1.25
N THR A 686 16.92 29.62 0.70
CA THR A 686 15.72 29.75 -0.12
C THR A 686 14.69 28.73 0.34
N ASN A 687 13.43 28.95 -0.07
CA ASN A 687 12.33 28.06 0.27
C ASN A 687 11.81 27.21 -0.91
N SER A 688 12.61 27.08 -1.96
CA SER A 688 12.40 26.15 -3.09
C SER A 688 13.73 25.93 -3.82
N GLU A 689 13.83 24.80 -4.51
CA GLU A 689 15.03 24.42 -5.27
C GLU A 689 15.27 25.37 -6.44
N GLU A 690 14.21 25.75 -7.15
CA GLU A 690 14.25 26.66 -8.29
C GLU A 690 14.73 28.05 -7.88
N ARG A 691 14.46 28.46 -6.63
CA ARG A 691 15.02 29.68 -6.05
C ARG A 691 16.51 29.49 -5.73
N MET A 692 16.92 28.34 -5.18
CA MET A 692 18.34 28.07 -4.89
C MET A 692 19.17 28.06 -6.17
N ASP A 693 18.75 27.29 -7.19
CA ASP A 693 19.43 27.17 -8.48
C ASP A 693 19.64 28.54 -9.14
N ARG A 694 18.60 29.38 -9.09
CA ARG A 694 18.64 30.74 -9.64
C ARG A 694 19.64 31.61 -8.89
N VAL A 695 19.68 31.54 -7.55
CA VAL A 695 20.63 32.31 -6.75
C VAL A 695 22.06 31.82 -7.01
N LEU A 696 22.31 30.51 -7.01
CA LEU A 696 23.63 29.95 -7.28
C LEU A 696 24.13 30.30 -8.69
N ALA A 697 23.27 30.23 -9.70
CA ALA A 697 23.60 30.64 -11.06
C ALA A 697 23.97 32.13 -11.15
N GLU A 698 23.25 32.99 -10.44
CA GLU A 698 23.52 34.43 -10.41
C GLU A 698 24.80 34.76 -9.62
N LEU A 699 25.08 34.05 -8.52
CA LEU A 699 26.34 34.14 -7.78
C LEU A 699 27.52 33.71 -8.64
N GLY A 700 27.41 32.60 -9.39
CA GLY A 700 28.43 32.16 -10.35
C GLY A 700 28.64 33.15 -11.51
N ARG A 701 27.61 33.93 -11.88
CA ARG A 701 27.74 35.02 -12.86
C ARG A 701 28.50 36.22 -12.30
N LEU A 702 28.30 36.54 -11.03
CA LEU A 702 28.96 37.65 -10.34
C LEU A 702 30.41 37.33 -9.98
N ASP A 703 30.67 36.09 -9.56
CA ASP A 703 32.00 35.56 -9.25
C ASP A 703 32.24 34.22 -9.97
N PRO A 704 32.89 34.23 -11.15
CA PRO A 704 33.21 33.01 -11.89
C PRO A 704 34.15 32.03 -11.16
N ALA A 705 34.78 32.44 -10.06
CA ALA A 705 35.62 31.60 -9.21
C ALA A 705 34.88 31.08 -7.97
N MET A 706 33.57 31.34 -7.84
CA MET A 706 32.73 30.86 -6.74
C MET A 706 32.76 29.32 -6.67
N THR A 707 32.85 28.80 -5.45
CA THR A 707 32.74 27.36 -5.17
C THR A 707 31.67 27.13 -4.12
N VAL A 708 30.74 26.21 -4.39
CA VAL A 708 29.80 25.69 -3.38
C VAL A 708 30.59 24.80 -2.43
N LEU A 709 30.47 25.06 -1.13
CA LEU A 709 31.15 24.31 -0.06
C LEU A 709 30.24 23.25 0.54
N GLU A 710 28.98 23.62 0.72
CA GLU A 710 27.93 22.79 1.30
C GLU A 710 26.60 23.21 0.69
N GLU A 711 25.72 22.25 0.44
CA GLU A 711 24.37 22.49 -0.04
C GLU A 711 23.44 21.43 0.55
N SER A 712 22.29 21.87 1.06
CA SER A 712 21.23 20.97 1.52
C SER A 712 19.89 21.44 0.96
N ARG A 713 19.06 20.47 0.57
CA ARG A 713 17.69 20.69 0.10
C ARG A 713 16.82 19.65 0.80
N ARG A 714 15.85 20.10 1.60
CA ARG A 714 14.98 19.20 2.37
C ARG A 714 13.52 19.62 2.27
N PRO A 715 12.56 18.69 2.20
CA PRO A 715 11.15 19.00 2.31
C PRO A 715 10.83 19.76 3.60
N ILE A 716 9.96 20.76 3.54
CA ILE A 716 9.55 21.52 4.74
C ILE A 716 8.88 20.63 5.80
N SER A 717 8.31 19.49 5.41
CA SER A 717 7.69 18.49 6.30
C SER A 717 8.69 17.81 7.24
N GLU A 718 9.97 17.76 6.89
CA GLU A 718 11.03 17.16 7.72
C GLU A 718 11.60 18.14 8.76
N VAL A 719 11.22 19.41 8.66
CA VAL A 719 11.70 20.46 9.57
C VAL A 719 10.67 20.65 10.67
N THR A 720 11.04 20.29 11.91
CA THR A 720 10.17 20.54 13.08
C THR A 720 9.98 22.06 13.23
N PRO A 721 8.75 22.59 13.09
CA PRO A 721 8.55 24.02 13.24
C PRO A 721 8.90 24.42 14.68
N PRO A 722 9.60 25.54 14.91
CA PRO A 722 9.65 26.11 16.25
C PRO A 722 8.20 26.36 16.68
N SER A 723 7.85 25.93 17.89
CA SER A 723 6.54 26.15 18.49
C SER A 723 6.25 27.65 18.54
N ARG A 724 5.57 28.15 17.51
CA ARG A 724 4.92 29.45 17.57
C ARG A 724 3.69 29.27 18.46
N GLU A 725 3.87 29.55 19.74
CA GLU A 725 2.75 30.06 20.53
C GLU A 725 2.15 31.23 19.73
N LEU A 726 0.95 31.06 19.22
CA LEU A 726 0.13 32.14 18.68
C LEU A 726 -0.10 33.11 19.84
N LEU A 727 0.80 34.07 20.02
CA LEU A 727 0.58 35.20 20.91
C LEU A 727 -0.60 35.97 20.33
N GLU A 728 -1.74 35.90 21.01
CA GLU A 728 -2.87 36.78 20.71
C GLU A 728 -2.42 38.23 20.92
N PRO A 729 -2.56 39.11 19.92
CA PRO A 729 -2.24 40.51 20.12
C PRO A 729 -3.30 41.17 21.02
N ASP A 730 -2.90 41.57 22.22
CA ASP A 730 -3.75 42.31 23.18
C ASP A 730 -3.81 43.82 22.91
N ASP A 731 -3.07 44.32 21.90
CA ASP A 731 -2.94 45.74 21.58
C ASP A 731 -4.06 46.22 20.61
N PRO A 732 -4.90 47.20 21.00
CA PRO A 732 -5.96 47.75 20.16
C PRO A 732 -5.49 48.33 18.81
N GLU A 733 -4.27 48.87 18.73
CA GLU A 733 -3.74 49.45 17.48
C GLU A 733 -3.37 48.36 16.47
N MET A 734 -2.87 47.23 16.97
CA MET A 734 -2.54 46.05 16.18
C MET A 734 -3.80 45.31 15.71
N ILE A 735 -4.84 45.25 16.55
CA ILE A 735 -6.16 44.71 16.18
C ILE A 735 -6.77 45.53 15.04
N ALA A 736 -6.73 46.86 15.12
CA ALA A 736 -7.24 47.73 14.06
C ALA A 736 -6.46 47.56 12.74
N ALA A 737 -5.13 47.45 12.81
CA ALA A 737 -4.29 47.19 11.64
C ALA A 737 -4.57 45.82 11.00
N MET A 738 -4.81 44.78 11.80
CA MET A 738 -5.23 43.46 11.30
C MET A 738 -6.61 43.51 10.63
N GLU A 739 -7.58 44.25 11.20
CA GLU A 739 -8.89 44.41 10.58
C GLU A 739 -8.80 45.13 9.22
N GLU A 740 -7.96 46.17 9.11
CA GLU A 740 -7.71 46.87 7.85
C GLU A 740 -7.02 45.95 6.83
N PHE A 741 -5.98 45.23 7.25
CA PHE A 741 -5.30 44.24 6.42
C PHE A 741 -6.26 43.15 5.90
N MET A 742 -7.15 42.65 6.75
CA MET A 742 -8.14 41.64 6.36
C MET A 742 -9.16 42.18 5.34
N ARG A 743 -9.57 43.45 5.43
CA ARG A 743 -10.45 44.08 4.43
C ARG A 743 -9.76 44.25 3.08
N ASP A 744 -8.48 44.64 3.10
CA ASP A 744 -7.68 44.74 1.88
C ASP A 744 -7.46 43.36 1.25
N TYR A 745 -7.23 42.34 2.07
CA TYR A 745 -7.14 40.95 1.63
C TYR A 745 -8.46 40.46 1.01
N GLU A 746 -9.59 40.66 1.68
CA GLU A 746 -10.93 40.33 1.15
C GLU A 746 -11.19 41.02 -0.20
N THR A 747 -10.80 42.28 -0.34
CA THR A 747 -10.98 43.02 -1.59
C THR A 747 -10.16 42.42 -2.72
N ARG A 748 -8.89 42.05 -2.46
CA ARG A 748 -8.04 41.40 -3.46
C ARG A 748 -8.54 39.99 -3.81
N TRP A 749 -8.98 39.24 -2.81
CA TRP A 749 -9.48 37.87 -2.97
C TRP A 749 -10.64 37.78 -3.96
N LEU A 750 -11.49 38.82 -4.07
CA LEU A 750 -12.58 38.89 -5.03
C LEU A 750 -12.13 38.82 -6.51
N ASP A 751 -10.87 39.16 -6.78
CA ASP A 751 -10.28 39.19 -8.12
C ASP A 751 -9.17 38.13 -8.29
N GLU A 752 -8.94 37.28 -7.27
CA GLU A 752 -7.99 36.17 -7.33
C GLU A 752 -8.64 34.91 -7.91
N SER A 753 -7.89 34.17 -8.73
CA SER A 753 -8.32 32.89 -9.30
C SER A 753 -8.38 31.83 -8.21
N ILE A 754 -9.55 31.20 -8.01
CA ILE A 754 -9.75 30.22 -6.93
C ILE A 754 -9.83 28.80 -7.50
N PRO A 755 -8.93 27.88 -7.09
CA PRO A 755 -8.95 26.49 -7.54
C PRO A 755 -10.29 25.78 -7.31
N ALA A 756 -10.90 25.97 -6.14
CA ALA A 756 -12.23 25.41 -5.81
C ALA A 756 -13.38 25.92 -6.70
N LEU A 757 -13.14 26.97 -7.50
CA LEU A 757 -14.08 27.50 -8.49
C LEU A 757 -13.58 27.24 -9.93
N ASN A 758 -12.72 26.24 -10.10
CA ASN A 758 -12.09 25.86 -11.37
C ASN A 758 -11.32 27.04 -12.02
N GLY A 759 -10.57 27.78 -11.19
CA GLY A 759 -9.75 28.91 -11.63
C GLY A 759 -10.53 30.21 -11.92
N LEU A 760 -11.84 30.24 -11.67
CA LEU A 760 -12.62 31.48 -11.75
C LEU A 760 -12.36 32.37 -10.52
N THR A 761 -12.45 33.68 -10.73
CA THR A 761 -12.51 34.64 -9.62
C THR A 761 -13.91 34.63 -8.97
N PRO A 762 -14.04 35.02 -7.68
CA PRO A 762 -15.34 35.15 -7.03
C PRO A 762 -16.33 36.04 -7.80
N ARG A 763 -15.88 37.13 -8.42
CA ARG A 763 -16.75 37.97 -9.27
C ARG A 763 -17.26 37.23 -10.51
N GLN A 764 -16.37 36.53 -11.22
CA GLN A 764 -16.75 35.76 -12.40
C GLN A 764 -17.71 34.62 -12.04
N ALA A 765 -17.45 33.92 -10.94
CA ALA A 765 -18.33 32.86 -10.45
C ALA A 765 -19.71 33.40 -10.00
N ALA A 766 -19.77 34.60 -9.41
CA ALA A 766 -21.04 35.23 -9.04
C ALA A 766 -21.91 35.55 -10.27
N ASP A 767 -21.29 35.98 -11.37
CA ASP A 767 -21.97 36.32 -12.63
C ASP A 767 -22.25 35.11 -13.53
N ASP A 768 -21.64 33.95 -13.27
CA ASP A 768 -21.90 32.70 -13.99
C ASP A 768 -23.04 31.90 -13.33
N PRO A 769 -24.21 31.72 -13.98
CA PRO A 769 -25.34 30.98 -13.40
C PRO A 769 -25.04 29.53 -13.02
N THR A 770 -24.04 28.91 -13.65
CA THR A 770 -23.62 27.51 -13.42
C THR A 770 -22.62 27.38 -12.28
N ARG A 771 -21.85 28.44 -11.98
CA ARG A 771 -20.80 28.45 -10.92
C ARG A 771 -21.16 29.33 -9.71
N ARG A 772 -22.22 30.13 -9.79
CA ARG A 772 -22.72 30.95 -8.65
C ARG A 772 -23.06 30.10 -7.44
N GLY A 773 -23.58 28.89 -7.64
CA GLY A 773 -23.86 27.94 -6.56
C GLY A 773 -22.58 27.46 -5.86
N ASP A 774 -21.50 27.21 -6.61
CA ASP A 774 -20.19 26.78 -6.09
C ASP A 774 -19.58 27.88 -5.21
N LEU A 775 -19.68 29.13 -5.65
CA LEU A 775 -19.24 30.29 -4.86
C LEU A 775 -20.00 30.43 -3.53
N ILE A 776 -21.32 30.24 -3.54
CA ILE A 776 -22.11 30.29 -2.31
C ILE A 776 -21.67 29.20 -1.32
N LYS A 777 -21.46 27.96 -1.82
CA LYS A 777 -20.99 26.84 -1.01
C LYS A 777 -19.60 27.09 -0.42
N LEU A 778 -18.69 27.66 -1.20
CA LEU A 778 -17.36 28.05 -0.72
C LEU A 778 -17.45 29.09 0.41
N LEU A 779 -18.36 30.07 0.30
CA LEU A 779 -18.56 31.07 1.35
C LEU A 779 -19.23 30.46 2.60
N ASP A 780 -20.11 29.46 2.43
CA ASP A 780 -20.72 28.72 3.55
C ASP A 780 -19.74 27.84 4.31
N SER A 781 -18.62 27.43 3.69
CA SER A 781 -17.59 26.64 4.37
C SER A 781 -16.64 27.47 5.23
N PHE A 782 -16.70 28.81 5.18
CA PHE A 782 -15.80 29.66 5.96
C PHE A 782 -16.12 29.54 7.46
N PRO A 783 -15.11 29.36 8.32
CA PRO A 783 -15.35 29.24 9.75
C PRO A 783 -15.85 30.56 10.32
N ALA A 784 -16.84 30.50 11.21
CA ALA A 784 -17.39 31.66 11.92
C ALA A 784 -16.36 32.19 12.93
N THR A 785 -15.38 32.95 12.44
CA THR A 785 -14.31 33.55 13.25
C THR A 785 -14.45 35.06 13.22
N GLU A 786 -14.24 35.72 14.37
CA GLU A 786 -14.31 37.19 14.45
C GLU A 786 -13.16 37.89 13.70
N ARG A 787 -12.07 37.16 13.41
CA ARG A 787 -10.79 37.71 12.91
C ARG A 787 -10.31 37.11 11.57
N GLY A 788 -11.11 36.24 10.94
CA GLY A 788 -10.85 35.66 9.61
C GLY A 788 -11.65 36.35 8.49
N MET A 789 -11.59 35.80 7.27
CA MET A 789 -12.40 36.31 6.15
C MET A 789 -13.89 36.23 6.50
N ASN A 790 -14.60 37.34 6.32
CA ASN A 790 -16.01 37.45 6.67
C ASN A 790 -16.89 37.15 5.45
N ALA A 791 -17.55 35.99 5.48
CA ALA A 791 -18.42 35.54 4.40
C ALA A 791 -19.56 36.53 4.11
N ASP A 792 -20.13 37.20 5.12
CA ASP A 792 -21.23 38.15 4.92
C ASP A 792 -20.77 39.42 4.18
N ARG A 793 -19.57 39.92 4.49
CA ARG A 793 -18.96 41.04 3.74
C ARG A 793 -18.71 40.67 2.29
N LEU A 794 -18.19 39.46 2.04
CA LEU A 794 -17.94 38.95 0.70
C LEU A 794 -19.26 38.78 -0.08
N ARG A 795 -20.31 38.23 0.54
CA ARG A 795 -21.66 38.12 -0.06
C ARG A 795 -22.22 39.47 -0.48
N ALA A 796 -22.13 40.47 0.41
CA ALA A 796 -22.59 41.82 0.11
C ALA A 796 -21.79 42.44 -1.06
N ALA A 797 -20.47 42.22 -1.10
CA ALA A 797 -19.61 42.71 -2.18
C ALA A 797 -19.87 42.03 -3.54
N LEU A 798 -20.38 40.80 -3.52
CA LEU A 798 -20.70 39.98 -4.69
C LEU A 798 -22.19 40.04 -5.10
N GLY A 799 -23.04 40.73 -4.34
CA GLY A 799 -24.48 40.80 -4.59
C GLY A 799 -25.18 39.44 -4.46
N LEU A 800 -24.80 38.67 -3.43
CA LEU A 800 -25.29 37.31 -3.16
C LEU A 800 -26.30 37.24 -1.98
N ASP A 801 -26.82 38.39 -1.54
CA ASP A 801 -27.78 38.51 -0.42
C ASP A 801 -29.05 37.64 -0.57
#